data_AF-A0A662JA28-F1
#
_entry.id   AF-A0A662JA28-F1
#
_cell.length_a   1.000
_cell.length_b   1.000
_cell.length_c   1.000
_cell.angle_alpha   90.00
_cell.angle_beta   90.00
_cell.angle_gamma   90.00
#
_symmetry.space_group_name_H-M   'P 1'
#
loop_
_entity.id
_entity.type
_entity.pdbx_description
1 polymer ?
#
loop_
_entity_poly.entity_id
_entity_poly.type
_entity_poly.pdbx_seq_one_letter_code
_entity_poly.pdbx_strand_id
1 'polypeptide(L)'
;MILLRMKVKKALILSMVLVMACPAVVFSTSSRSLGGTVFKPMVYRDLPDRVVSEGEIFTVKLTLEAWHPPTWQGVAGQVKEVKVYELLPPGIELIEAPSGAEVRRVKLSEALTSVLPSEARTEVEGFVNDVRGGVLVAPRYPHLPIYMPPGNEEVILLVLTIDDTAEYKVKVVNVTKSVKIFMGSVVFEAEYRLGPVQLEVKRYGGPVVGDFVLHVNAPVDVEVPSPTKIECRVNVSMALRKRLGQIVAPAMLSYVPEVKEVAVVLREHLPERIPIVFNLTEALERGRLLKELRLTVVNRTERGEFKLCLELPQGLSLTVSRLEVRVVEEPPPVEPHIRLVLQVLDLGPQLSFDKPVTLNFTYTDELVLSLGVDEHKLCVVFYDEDAGCWRPLKSYVNVESNYVCANVTHFTQFTVAEYTKETTSLSLSVSPAKVQRGSAITISGSITPAMSTDIKLIFTKPDGSTMTVKVVSGGDGSFTYSFKPDVEGSWRVKAVFEGDLEHEASSSEVATFTVETAAPPSKPRCVIATAAFGSELEGPVCFLRSFRDYKVMSTKGGSAFMEVFNAWYYAWSPYVAEAEYNNEILRVAVRYALYPLIGSLVVSQQVYDTLSWCNAELAIVAAGIVASMLISLIYITPPAIILRRTSRTRGLKAKTLMKAATLWLIASLSLHSLGLLLGLDPILKLSSTCIVLASMILPPSILALGSVGMKLRDRT
;
A
#
# COMPACT_ATOMS: atom_id res chain seq x y z
N MET A 1 -9.76 1.50 59.50
CA MET A 1 -9.60 0.03 59.38
C MET A 1 -10.51 -0.43 58.26
N ILE A 2 -10.07 -0.81 57.06
CA ILE A 2 -8.99 -1.77 56.69
C ILE A 2 -9.36 -3.21 57.06
N LEU A 3 -9.49 -4.04 56.01
CA LEU A 3 -9.36 -5.52 55.96
C LEU A 3 -10.49 -6.39 56.59
N LEU A 4 -10.77 -7.62 56.14
CA LEU A 4 -9.97 -8.53 55.29
C LEU A 4 -10.78 -9.48 54.34
N ARG A 5 -10.47 -9.42 53.04
CA ARG A 5 -10.39 -10.49 52.00
C ARG A 5 -11.45 -11.62 51.80
N MET A 6 -11.83 -11.73 50.52
CA MET A 6 -11.79 -12.92 49.63
C MET A 6 -12.72 -14.13 49.86
N LYS A 7 -13.73 -14.26 48.97
CA LYS A 7 -13.93 -15.30 47.91
C LYS A 7 -15.40 -15.23 47.44
N VAL A 8 -15.79 -15.03 46.17
CA VAL A 8 -15.43 -15.69 44.90
C VAL A 8 -15.77 -17.20 45.00
N LYS A 9 -16.87 -17.73 44.43
CA LYS A 9 -17.46 -17.53 43.09
C LYS A 9 -19.01 -17.51 43.11
N LYS A 10 -19.62 -16.63 42.30
CA LYS A 10 -21.07 -16.52 41.99
C LYS A 10 -21.46 -17.55 40.90
N ALA A 11 -22.58 -18.26 41.00
CA ALA A 11 -23.98 -17.86 40.69
C ALA A 11 -24.13 -17.48 39.20
N LEU A 12 -24.89 -18.16 38.32
CA LEU A 12 -26.24 -18.77 38.40
C LEU A 12 -27.36 -17.70 38.42
N ILE A 13 -28.40 -17.91 37.57
CA ILE A 13 -29.68 -17.15 37.48
C ILE A 13 -29.49 -15.74 36.84
N LEU A 14 -29.94 -15.46 35.60
CA LEU A 14 -31.31 -15.39 35.04
C LEU A 14 -32.11 -14.18 35.61
N SER A 15 -33.09 -13.66 34.85
CA SER A 15 -34.03 -12.56 35.20
C SER A 15 -33.51 -11.13 34.92
N MET A 16 -34.26 -10.13 34.40
CA MET A 16 -35.57 -10.07 33.70
C MET A 16 -35.83 -8.60 33.25
N VAL A 17 -36.27 -8.37 32.00
CA VAL A 17 -37.31 -7.40 31.57
C VAL A 17 -37.23 -5.87 31.90
N LEU A 18 -37.29 -5.07 30.82
CA LEU A 18 -37.99 -3.75 30.64
C LEU A 18 -37.44 -2.39 31.18
N VAL A 19 -37.15 -1.50 30.20
CA VAL A 19 -37.86 -0.22 29.91
C VAL A 19 -37.62 1.08 30.74
N MET A 20 -37.28 2.14 29.99
CA MET A 20 -37.49 3.61 30.21
C MET A 20 -36.91 4.22 31.51
N ALA A 21 -36.27 5.40 31.54
CA ALA A 21 -36.50 6.61 30.76
C ALA A 21 -35.28 7.59 30.86
N CYS A 22 -35.13 8.47 29.88
CA CYS A 22 -34.47 9.77 30.03
C CYS A 22 -35.43 10.75 30.78
N PRO A 23 -35.02 11.92 31.33
CA PRO A 23 -34.11 12.87 30.66
C PRO A 23 -33.12 13.69 31.54
N ALA A 24 -32.21 14.38 30.84
CA ALA A 24 -31.61 15.70 31.09
C ALA A 24 -31.03 16.08 32.49
N VAL A 25 -29.82 16.71 32.48
CA VAL A 25 -29.66 18.15 32.78
C VAL A 25 -28.19 18.63 32.55
N VAL A 26 -28.07 19.58 31.61
CA VAL A 26 -27.20 20.78 31.55
C VAL A 26 -25.65 20.70 31.61
N PHE A 27 -25.08 21.55 30.74
CA PHE A 27 -23.68 21.86 30.45
C PHE A 27 -22.87 22.45 31.62
N SER A 28 -21.54 22.28 31.52
CA SER A 28 -20.57 23.22 32.07
C SER A 28 -19.78 23.86 30.93
N THR A 29 -19.74 25.19 30.90
CA THR A 29 -19.04 26.00 29.90
C THR A 29 -17.63 26.34 30.38
N SER A 30 -16.61 26.07 29.57
CA SER A 30 -15.31 26.77 29.65
C SER A 30 -15.05 27.54 28.34
N SER A 31 -14.40 28.69 28.47
CA SER A 31 -14.41 29.75 27.47
C SER A 31 -13.73 29.39 26.15
N ARG A 32 -14.49 29.38 25.06
CA ARG A 32 -13.96 29.71 23.74
C ARG A 32 -14.09 31.20 23.53
N SER A 33 -12.98 31.87 23.24
CA SER A 33 -12.98 33.24 22.73
C SER A 33 -13.68 33.24 21.36
N LEU A 34 -14.82 33.93 21.29
CA LEU A 34 -15.52 34.21 20.04
C LEU A 34 -14.76 35.32 19.29
N GLY A 35 -13.79 34.91 18.47
CA GLY A 35 -13.24 35.76 17.42
C GLY A 35 -14.28 35.95 16.32
N GLY A 36 -15.16 36.95 16.48
CA GLY A 36 -16.15 37.30 15.47
C GLY A 36 -15.52 38.01 14.28
N THR A 37 -15.86 37.56 13.07
CA THR A 37 -15.44 38.20 11.82
C THR A 37 -16.05 39.59 11.71
N VAL A 38 -15.21 40.63 11.72
CA VAL A 38 -15.66 42.01 11.54
C VAL A 38 -15.64 42.33 10.05
N PHE A 39 -16.83 42.50 9.45
CA PHE A 39 -16.94 43.10 8.13
C PHE A 39 -16.48 44.55 8.19
N LYS A 40 -15.47 44.90 7.39
CA LYS A 40 -14.99 46.28 7.24
C LYS A 40 -15.78 46.92 6.09
N PRO A 41 -16.42 48.10 6.27
CA PRO A 41 -17.00 48.82 5.16
C PRO A 41 -15.89 49.21 4.16
N MET A 42 -16.20 49.16 2.86
CA MET A 42 -15.26 49.51 1.80
C MET A 42 -15.67 50.81 1.14
N VAL A 43 -14.71 51.65 0.79
CA VAL A 43 -14.96 52.86 -0.01
C VAL A 43 -14.34 52.64 -1.38
N TYR A 44 -15.18 52.33 -2.36
CA TYR A 44 -14.84 52.30 -3.77
C TYR A 44 -14.58 53.71 -4.28
N ARG A 45 -13.74 53.84 -5.32
CA ARG A 45 -13.45 55.11 -5.99
C ARG A 45 -13.66 54.96 -7.48
N ASP A 46 -14.68 55.65 -7.96
CA ASP A 46 -14.95 55.86 -9.37
C ASP A 46 -14.09 57.06 -9.84
N LEU A 47 -13.25 56.76 -10.82
CA LEU A 47 -12.27 57.64 -11.45
C LEU A 47 -12.55 57.60 -12.96
N PRO A 48 -12.15 58.61 -13.75
CA PRO A 48 -12.33 58.54 -15.19
C PRO A 48 -11.69 57.27 -15.76
N ASP A 49 -12.51 56.41 -16.37
CA ASP A 49 -12.09 55.33 -17.28
C ASP A 49 -11.59 55.88 -18.60
N ARG A 50 -10.64 56.79 -18.45
CA ARG A 50 -9.82 57.44 -19.42
C ARG A 50 -8.82 58.23 -18.60
N VAL A 51 -8.53 59.42 -19.08
CA VAL A 51 -7.17 59.77 -19.37
C VAL A 51 -7.14 61.27 -19.27
N VAL A 52 -6.38 61.72 -18.28
CA VAL A 52 -6.47 63.07 -17.78
C VAL A 52 -5.21 63.80 -18.18
N SER A 53 -5.37 64.75 -19.10
CA SER A 53 -4.26 65.58 -19.56
C SER A 53 -3.83 66.56 -18.47
N GLU A 54 -2.60 67.07 -18.55
CA GLU A 54 -2.21 68.18 -17.67
C GLU A 54 -3.16 69.37 -17.87
N GLY A 55 -3.63 69.95 -16.76
CA GLY A 55 -4.61 71.03 -16.75
C GLY A 55 -6.08 70.58 -16.81
N GLU A 56 -6.35 69.30 -17.04
CA GLU A 56 -7.72 68.76 -17.10
C GLU A 56 -8.33 68.60 -15.70
N ILE A 57 -9.61 68.94 -15.57
CA ILE A 57 -10.41 68.80 -14.35
C ILE A 57 -11.28 67.54 -14.47
N PHE A 58 -11.27 66.70 -13.45
CA PHE A 58 -12.11 65.51 -13.36
C PHE A 58 -12.75 65.35 -11.99
N THR A 59 -13.90 64.70 -11.95
CA THR A 59 -14.57 64.28 -10.71
C THR A 59 -13.99 62.96 -10.25
N VAL A 60 -13.79 62.82 -8.94
CA VAL A 60 -13.61 61.55 -8.24
C VAL A 60 -14.85 61.31 -7.41
N LYS A 61 -15.44 60.13 -7.55
CA LYS A 61 -16.62 59.73 -6.78
C LYS A 61 -16.27 58.60 -5.84
N LEU A 62 -16.41 58.86 -4.55
CA LEU A 62 -16.26 57.90 -3.47
C LEU A 62 -17.62 57.23 -3.23
N THR A 63 -17.68 55.90 -3.15
CA THR A 63 -18.91 55.12 -2.94
C THR A 63 -18.69 54.10 -1.82
N LEU A 64 -19.59 54.03 -0.85
CA LEU A 64 -19.52 53.15 0.30
C LEU A 64 -20.18 51.80 -0.03
N GLU A 65 -19.37 50.76 -0.23
CA GLU A 65 -19.86 49.40 -0.43
C GLU A 65 -19.90 48.58 0.87
N ALA A 66 -20.86 47.65 0.91
CA ALA A 66 -21.28 46.81 2.04
C ALA A 66 -22.04 47.53 3.17
N TRP A 67 -23.37 47.57 3.04
CA TRP A 67 -24.30 47.92 4.12
C TRP A 67 -25.06 46.67 4.63
N HIS A 68 -25.37 46.65 5.94
CA HIS A 68 -25.94 45.57 6.76
C HIS A 68 -24.95 44.54 7.35
N PRO A 69 -24.60 44.65 8.66
CA PRO A 69 -24.06 43.52 9.39
C PRO A 69 -25.11 42.41 9.56
N PRO A 70 -24.74 41.11 9.53
CA PRO A 70 -25.68 40.04 9.88
C PRO A 70 -26.16 40.21 11.33
N THR A 71 -27.43 39.88 11.60
CA THR A 71 -28.03 39.96 12.94
C THR A 71 -27.51 38.84 13.85
N TRP A 72 -26.41 39.09 14.56
CA TRP A 72 -25.90 38.18 15.59
C TRP A 72 -26.72 38.29 16.88
N GLN A 73 -27.38 37.20 17.27
CA GLN A 73 -27.91 36.94 18.63
C GLN A 73 -28.65 38.12 19.32
N GLY A 74 -29.50 38.85 18.58
CA GLY A 74 -30.33 39.93 19.14
C GLY A 74 -29.59 41.24 19.42
N VAL A 75 -28.34 41.40 18.97
CA VAL A 75 -27.64 42.69 19.00
C VAL A 75 -28.08 43.54 17.81
N ALA A 76 -28.82 44.61 18.09
CA ALA A 76 -29.06 45.67 17.12
C ALA A 76 -27.95 46.72 17.23
N GLY A 77 -27.14 46.84 16.18
CA GLY A 77 -26.13 47.89 16.06
C GLY A 77 -26.49 48.85 14.93
N GLN A 78 -26.14 50.13 15.10
CA GLN A 78 -26.15 51.11 14.02
C GLN A 78 -24.71 51.61 13.79
N VAL A 79 -24.31 51.68 12.52
CA VAL A 79 -23.11 52.43 12.12
C VAL A 79 -23.44 53.90 12.28
N LYS A 80 -22.58 54.65 13.00
CA LYS A 80 -22.89 56.01 13.42
C LYS A 80 -22.30 57.06 12.51
N GLU A 81 -21.06 56.86 12.07
CA GLU A 81 -20.35 57.80 11.19
C GLU A 81 -19.17 57.09 10.50
N VAL A 82 -19.14 57.09 9.16
CA VAL A 82 -17.95 56.71 8.38
C VAL A 82 -17.24 57.99 7.95
N LYS A 83 -15.97 58.17 8.31
CA LYS A 83 -15.13 59.21 7.66
C LYS A 83 -14.10 58.55 6.76
N VAL A 84 -13.50 59.38 5.92
CA VAL A 84 -12.40 59.04 5.03
C VAL A 84 -11.37 60.14 5.14
N TYR A 85 -10.13 59.75 5.43
CA TYR A 85 -8.95 60.57 5.20
C TYR A 85 -8.42 60.32 3.79
N GLU A 86 -7.99 61.37 3.10
CA GLU A 86 -7.45 61.25 1.76
C GLU A 86 -6.28 62.20 1.54
N LEU A 87 -5.14 61.69 1.05
CA LEU A 87 -3.90 62.45 0.93
C LEU A 87 -3.58 62.71 -0.55
N LEU A 88 -3.97 63.88 -1.04
CA LEU A 88 -3.62 64.33 -2.37
C LEU A 88 -2.13 64.74 -2.40
N PRO A 89 -1.35 64.20 -3.35
CA PRO A 89 0.08 64.47 -3.47
C PRO A 89 0.31 65.85 -4.12
N PRO A 90 1.55 66.35 -4.09
CA PRO A 90 1.97 67.41 -5.00
C PRO A 90 1.66 67.03 -6.46
N GLY A 91 1.10 67.99 -7.20
CA GLY A 91 0.70 67.79 -8.59
C GLY A 91 -0.78 67.52 -8.80
N ILE A 92 -1.55 67.29 -7.73
CA ILE A 92 -3.02 67.35 -7.75
C ILE A 92 -3.48 68.63 -7.03
N GLU A 93 -4.26 69.45 -7.72
CA GLU A 93 -4.96 70.59 -7.13
C GLU A 93 -6.44 70.22 -6.91
N LEU A 94 -6.93 70.40 -5.68
CA LEU A 94 -8.36 70.29 -5.37
C LEU A 94 -9.09 71.53 -5.91
N ILE A 95 -10.04 71.31 -6.81
CA ILE A 95 -10.88 72.36 -7.42
C ILE A 95 -12.19 72.51 -6.66
N GLU A 96 -12.80 71.41 -6.25
CA GLU A 96 -14.08 71.39 -5.55
C GLU A 96 -14.04 70.27 -4.51
N ALA A 97 -14.22 70.61 -3.23
CA ALA A 97 -14.25 69.64 -2.13
C ALA A 97 -15.64 69.02 -1.99
N PRO A 98 -15.77 67.81 -1.40
CA PRO A 98 -17.08 67.28 -1.03
C PRO A 98 -17.78 68.20 -0.03
N SER A 99 -19.12 68.28 -0.11
CA SER A 99 -19.90 69.06 0.84
C SER A 99 -19.68 68.55 2.27
N GLY A 100 -19.24 69.42 3.18
CA GLY A 100 -18.91 69.06 4.57
C GLY A 100 -17.50 68.49 4.79
N ALA A 101 -16.66 68.38 3.76
CA ALA A 101 -15.27 67.95 3.93
C ALA A 101 -14.39 69.04 4.55
N GLU A 102 -13.55 68.65 5.50
CA GLU A 102 -12.44 69.46 6.00
C GLU A 102 -11.22 69.27 5.09
N VAL A 103 -10.59 70.38 4.66
CA VAL A 103 -9.43 70.37 3.77
C VAL A 103 -8.25 71.02 4.48
N ARG A 104 -7.15 70.27 4.69
CA ARG A 104 -5.92 70.78 5.32
C ARG A 104 -4.75 70.68 4.35
N ARG A 105 -3.94 71.73 4.23
CA ARG A 105 -2.62 71.68 3.57
C ARG A 105 -1.56 71.60 4.66
N VAL A 106 -0.83 70.49 4.72
CA VAL A 106 0.12 70.16 5.80
C VAL A 106 1.31 69.40 5.24
N LYS A 107 2.43 69.39 5.97
CA LYS A 107 3.56 68.50 5.63
C LYS A 107 3.21 67.06 5.96
N LEU A 108 3.70 66.08 5.20
CA LEU A 108 3.42 64.67 5.49
C LEU A 108 3.84 64.27 6.92
N SER A 109 4.98 64.76 7.42
CA SER A 109 5.42 64.49 8.80
C SER A 109 4.49 65.07 9.86
N GLU A 110 3.84 66.20 9.56
CA GLU A 110 2.85 66.85 10.43
C GLU A 110 1.52 66.09 10.37
N ALA A 111 1.07 65.72 9.17
CA ALA A 111 -0.12 64.90 8.96
C ALA A 111 -0.07 63.59 9.80
N LEU A 112 1.08 62.91 9.78
CA LEU A 112 1.32 61.68 10.53
C LEU A 112 1.42 61.87 12.05
N THR A 113 1.79 63.06 12.54
CA THR A 113 2.08 63.27 13.96
C THR A 113 1.00 64.01 14.74
N SER A 114 0.28 64.94 14.11
CA SER A 114 -0.69 65.82 14.78
C SER A 114 -2.10 65.81 14.17
N VAL A 115 -2.29 65.24 12.97
CA VAL A 115 -3.56 65.35 12.22
C VAL A 115 -4.31 64.02 12.10
N LEU A 116 -3.62 62.92 11.84
CA LEU A 116 -4.23 61.59 11.73
C LEU A 116 -4.48 60.96 13.12
N PRO A 117 -5.63 60.29 13.33
CA PRO A 117 -5.87 59.48 14.52
C PRO A 117 -4.84 58.36 14.69
N SER A 118 -4.67 57.87 15.92
CA SER A 118 -3.75 56.80 16.30
C SER A 118 -3.82 55.56 15.40
N GLU A 119 -5.03 55.14 15.05
CA GLU A 119 -5.29 53.96 14.23
C GLU A 119 -4.86 54.18 12.77
N ALA A 120 -5.21 55.34 12.20
CA ALA A 120 -4.82 55.72 10.84
C ALA A 120 -3.31 55.91 10.72
N ARG A 121 -2.71 56.58 11.71
CA ARG A 121 -1.25 56.76 11.84
C ARG A 121 -0.51 55.42 11.83
N THR A 122 -0.97 54.45 12.63
CA THR A 122 -0.28 53.15 12.79
C THR A 122 -0.19 52.38 11.46
N GLU A 123 -1.26 52.38 10.66
CA GLU A 123 -1.29 51.72 9.35
C GLU A 123 -0.34 52.40 8.34
N VAL A 124 -0.34 53.75 8.30
CA VAL A 124 0.55 54.49 7.38
C VAL A 124 2.02 54.39 7.81
N GLU A 125 2.32 54.46 9.12
CA GLU A 125 3.68 54.21 9.65
C GLU A 125 4.13 52.76 9.39
N GLY A 126 3.24 51.77 9.54
CA GLY A 126 3.52 50.37 9.24
C GLY A 126 3.94 50.15 7.78
N PHE A 127 3.18 50.70 6.83
CA PHE A 127 3.52 50.63 5.40
C PHE A 127 4.86 51.32 5.07
N VAL A 128 5.14 52.48 5.69
CA VAL A 128 6.44 53.16 5.55
C VAL A 128 7.59 52.30 6.10
N ASN A 129 7.35 51.61 7.22
CA ASN A 129 8.34 50.76 7.87
C ASN A 129 8.62 49.48 7.07
N ASP A 130 7.62 48.83 6.47
CA ASP A 130 7.82 47.66 5.59
C ASP A 130 8.76 48.00 4.41
N VAL A 131 8.48 49.12 3.74
CA VAL A 131 9.26 49.60 2.58
C VAL A 131 10.68 50.00 2.97
N ARG A 132 10.88 50.59 4.17
CA ARG A 132 12.20 50.93 4.71
C ARG A 132 12.96 49.72 5.25
N GLY A 133 12.25 48.72 5.76
CA GLY A 133 12.77 47.48 6.33
C GLY A 133 13.17 46.42 5.30
N GLY A 134 13.02 46.72 4.00
CA GLY A 134 13.43 45.83 2.92
C GLY A 134 12.44 44.70 2.61
N VAL A 135 11.16 44.87 2.92
CA VAL A 135 10.10 43.88 2.69
C VAL A 135 9.14 44.36 1.59
N LEU A 136 8.80 43.48 0.66
CA LEU A 136 7.75 43.71 -0.36
C LEU A 136 6.58 42.75 -0.11
N VAL A 137 5.36 43.25 -0.01
CA VAL A 137 4.15 42.45 0.26
C VAL A 137 3.22 42.44 -0.95
N ALA A 138 3.39 41.50 -1.88
CA ALA A 138 2.56 41.40 -3.09
C ALA A 138 1.22 40.67 -2.80
N PRO A 139 0.06 41.08 -3.35
CA PRO A 139 -0.14 41.95 -4.51
C PRO A 139 -0.24 43.45 -4.20
N ARG A 140 0.32 43.98 -3.09
CA ARG A 140 0.61 45.42 -3.00
C ARG A 140 1.67 45.79 -4.03
N TYR A 141 1.19 46.09 -5.24
CA TYR A 141 1.85 46.72 -6.38
C TYR A 141 2.88 45.89 -7.17
N PRO A 142 2.42 44.94 -8.01
CA PRO A 142 3.28 44.29 -9.00
C PRO A 142 3.73 45.20 -10.16
N HIS A 143 3.01 46.30 -10.45
CA HIS A 143 3.23 47.11 -11.68
C HIS A 143 3.35 48.63 -11.49
N LEU A 144 3.10 49.16 -10.29
CA LEU A 144 3.03 50.61 -10.06
C LEU A 144 4.22 51.09 -9.20
N PRO A 145 5.02 52.08 -9.64
CA PRO A 145 6.14 52.55 -8.85
C PRO A 145 5.67 53.43 -7.69
N ILE A 146 5.66 52.90 -6.47
CA ILE A 146 5.22 53.60 -5.25
C ILE A 146 5.92 54.98 -5.15
N TYR A 147 5.13 56.06 -5.12
CA TYR A 147 5.61 57.40 -4.76
C TYR A 147 5.18 57.68 -3.33
N MET A 148 6.13 58.01 -2.46
CA MET A 148 5.85 58.46 -1.10
C MET A 148 6.47 59.85 -0.95
N PRO A 149 5.67 60.91 -0.73
CA PRO A 149 6.21 62.26 -0.55
C PRO A 149 7.23 62.26 0.61
N PRO A 150 8.38 62.94 0.50
CA PRO A 150 9.27 63.15 1.62
C PRO A 150 8.53 63.82 2.79
N GLY A 151 8.92 63.53 4.03
CA GLY A 151 8.19 64.01 5.21
C GLY A 151 8.01 65.54 5.29
N ASN A 152 8.92 66.29 4.66
CA ASN A 152 8.91 67.75 4.59
C ASN A 152 8.08 68.33 3.41
N GLU A 153 7.54 67.49 2.53
CA GLU A 153 6.73 67.89 1.38
C GLU A 153 5.27 68.14 1.79
N GLU A 154 4.63 69.14 1.17
CA GLU A 154 3.23 69.50 1.45
C GLU A 154 2.26 68.61 0.68
N VAL A 155 1.21 68.17 1.38
CA VAL A 155 0.13 67.33 0.88
C VAL A 155 -1.22 67.95 1.26
N ILE A 156 -2.26 67.70 0.47
CA ILE A 156 -3.63 68.10 0.82
C ILE A 156 -4.30 66.90 1.49
N LEU A 157 -4.63 67.03 2.77
CA LEU A 157 -5.47 66.07 3.48
C LEU A 157 -6.94 66.50 3.35
N LEU A 158 -7.75 65.68 2.68
CA LEU A 158 -9.21 65.70 2.77
C LEU A 158 -9.63 64.87 3.99
N VAL A 159 -10.61 65.35 4.75
CA VAL A 159 -11.31 64.60 5.79
C VAL A 159 -12.80 64.78 5.56
N LEU A 160 -13.51 63.70 5.22
CA LEU A 160 -14.91 63.77 4.85
C LEU A 160 -15.73 62.66 5.50
N THR A 161 -16.99 62.92 5.81
CA THR A 161 -17.97 61.92 6.27
C THR A 161 -18.74 61.39 5.06
N ILE A 162 -18.90 60.07 4.91
CA ILE A 162 -19.61 59.43 3.78
C ILE A 162 -20.75 58.56 4.32
N ASP A 163 -21.99 58.86 3.93
CA ASP A 163 -23.14 58.00 4.23
C ASP A 163 -23.40 56.94 3.15
N ASP A 164 -23.18 57.30 1.87
CA ASP A 164 -23.34 56.44 0.69
C ASP A 164 -22.33 56.83 -0.40
N THR A 165 -22.44 58.06 -0.95
CA THR A 165 -21.46 58.58 -1.92
C THR A 165 -20.99 59.99 -1.61
N ALA A 166 -19.74 60.32 -1.94
CA ALA A 166 -19.18 61.66 -1.86
C ALA A 166 -18.34 61.99 -3.10
N GLU A 167 -18.53 63.16 -3.70
CA GLU A 167 -17.84 63.57 -4.93
C GLU A 167 -16.96 64.80 -4.70
N TYR A 168 -15.82 64.86 -5.39
CA TYR A 168 -14.93 66.02 -5.40
C TYR A 168 -14.28 66.18 -6.77
N LYS A 169 -13.88 67.41 -7.13
CA LYS A 169 -13.18 67.69 -8.39
C LYS A 169 -11.72 68.05 -8.14
N VAL A 170 -10.85 67.48 -8.95
CA VAL A 170 -9.40 67.71 -8.93
C VAL A 170 -8.88 68.03 -10.32
N LYS A 171 -7.72 68.68 -10.36
CA LYS A 171 -6.99 69.07 -11.56
C LYS A 171 -5.55 68.61 -11.48
N VAL A 172 -5.03 68.07 -12.57
CA VAL A 172 -3.60 67.74 -12.71
C VAL A 172 -2.82 69.02 -13.02
N VAL A 173 -1.80 69.35 -12.23
CA VAL A 173 -1.01 70.59 -12.39
C VAL A 173 0.48 70.36 -12.16
N ASN A 174 1.33 70.89 -13.06
CA ASN A 174 2.80 70.83 -12.98
C ASN A 174 3.36 69.40 -12.96
N VAL A 175 2.88 68.50 -13.84
CA VAL A 175 3.28 67.08 -13.80
C VAL A 175 3.78 66.55 -15.13
N THR A 176 5.09 66.31 -15.19
CA THR A 176 5.80 65.74 -16.36
C THR A 176 5.78 64.20 -16.42
N LYS A 177 5.05 63.56 -15.50
CA LYS A 177 4.93 62.10 -15.31
C LYS A 177 3.55 61.79 -14.72
N SER A 178 3.14 60.52 -14.69
CA SER A 178 1.88 60.10 -14.05
C SER A 178 1.87 60.49 -12.56
N VAL A 179 0.81 61.21 -12.13
CA VAL A 179 0.61 61.53 -10.71
C VAL A 179 0.19 60.26 -9.96
N LYS A 180 0.65 60.13 -8.71
CA LYS A 180 0.31 58.99 -7.85
C LYS A 180 -0.23 59.48 -6.53
N ILE A 181 -1.50 59.20 -6.28
CA ILE A 181 -2.20 59.62 -5.08
C ILE A 181 -2.07 58.51 -4.04
N PHE A 182 -1.66 58.86 -2.83
CA PHE A 182 -1.61 57.93 -1.69
C PHE A 182 -2.95 58.02 -0.96
N MET A 183 -3.78 56.97 -1.03
CA MET A 183 -5.18 57.07 -0.57
C MET A 183 -5.43 56.21 0.67
N GLY A 184 -5.23 56.81 1.84
CA GLY A 184 -5.41 56.15 3.16
C GLY A 184 -6.79 56.34 3.77
N SER A 185 -7.83 55.72 3.21
CA SER A 185 -9.19 55.75 3.81
C SER A 185 -9.22 55.10 5.20
N VAL A 186 -9.73 55.82 6.20
CA VAL A 186 -10.06 55.32 7.55
C VAL A 186 -11.24 56.12 8.10
N VAL A 187 -12.18 55.46 8.81
CA VAL A 187 -13.01 55.91 10.01
C VAL A 187 -14.48 55.40 9.98
N PHE A 188 -15.27 55.10 11.05
CA PHE A 188 -15.08 54.68 12.47
C PHE A 188 -16.40 54.05 13.04
N GLU A 189 -16.41 53.76 14.35
CA GLU A 189 -17.55 53.76 15.30
C GLU A 189 -18.90 53.18 14.86
N ALA A 190 -19.05 51.88 15.14
CA ALA A 190 -20.34 51.24 15.32
C ALA A 190 -20.76 51.26 16.80
N GLU A 191 -22.02 51.64 17.06
CA GLU A 191 -22.61 51.62 18.41
C GLU A 191 -23.54 50.40 18.52
N TYR A 192 -23.14 49.41 19.32
CA TYR A 192 -23.90 48.17 19.53
C TYR A 192 -24.73 48.26 20.81
N ARG A 193 -26.02 47.91 20.75
CA ARG A 193 -26.89 47.78 21.93
C ARG A 193 -27.04 46.32 22.35
N LEU A 194 -26.57 45.99 23.55
CA LEU A 194 -26.67 44.67 24.18
C LEU A 194 -27.69 44.74 25.34
N GLY A 195 -28.97 44.61 25.00
CA GLY A 195 -30.06 44.68 25.97
C GLY A 195 -30.15 46.06 26.67
N PRO A 196 -30.51 46.12 27.97
CA PRO A 196 -30.73 47.38 28.68
C PRO A 196 -29.43 48.13 29.07
N VAL A 197 -28.25 47.64 28.67
CA VAL A 197 -26.97 48.32 28.87
C VAL A 197 -26.50 48.90 27.52
N GLN A 198 -26.34 50.22 27.45
CA GLN A 198 -25.72 50.89 26.32
C GLN A 198 -24.19 50.96 26.46
N LEU A 199 -23.53 51.17 25.31
CA LEU A 199 -22.11 51.47 25.13
C LEU A 199 -21.14 50.29 25.28
N GLU A 200 -21.10 49.44 24.25
CA GLU A 200 -19.80 48.98 23.73
C GLU A 200 -19.56 49.67 22.37
N VAL A 201 -18.80 50.79 22.39
CA VAL A 201 -18.37 51.48 21.17
C VAL A 201 -17.09 50.81 20.67
N LYS A 202 -17.18 50.09 19.55
CA LYS A 202 -16.00 49.47 18.94
C LYS A 202 -15.47 50.36 17.81
N ARG A 203 -14.25 50.86 18.01
CA ARG A 203 -13.45 51.55 16.99
C ARG A 203 -12.73 50.52 16.14
N TYR A 204 -12.92 50.61 14.83
CA TYR A 204 -12.23 49.78 13.87
C TYR A 204 -11.32 50.66 13.02
N GLY A 205 -10.01 50.50 13.23
CA GLY A 205 -8.98 50.96 12.31
C GLY A 205 -8.65 49.85 11.30
N GLY A 206 -8.49 50.22 10.04
CA GLY A 206 -8.03 49.31 9.00
C GLY A 206 -8.03 50.03 7.64
N PRO A 207 -7.04 49.77 6.78
CA PRO A 207 -6.89 50.53 5.55
C PRO A 207 -7.78 49.95 4.45
N VAL A 208 -8.60 50.80 3.83
CA VAL A 208 -9.13 50.50 2.48
C VAL A 208 -8.09 51.03 1.48
N VAL A 209 -7.14 50.16 1.13
CA VAL A 209 -6.02 50.51 0.24
C VAL A 209 -6.48 50.50 -1.21
N GLY A 210 -6.25 51.61 -1.91
CA GLY A 210 -6.35 51.68 -3.37
C GLY A 210 -5.50 52.83 -3.90
N ASP A 211 -4.21 52.58 -4.18
CA ASP A 211 -3.38 53.55 -4.90
C ASP A 211 -3.59 53.36 -6.42
N PHE A 212 -4.11 54.38 -7.08
CA PHE A 212 -4.26 54.43 -8.52
C PHE A 212 -3.17 55.32 -9.15
N VAL A 213 -2.77 54.98 -10.37
CA VAL A 213 -1.96 55.86 -11.22
C VAL A 213 -2.86 56.41 -12.31
N LEU A 214 -3.02 57.73 -12.34
CA LEU A 214 -3.75 58.42 -13.38
C LEU A 214 -2.95 58.32 -14.69
N HIS A 215 -3.36 57.41 -15.57
CA HIS A 215 -2.71 57.16 -16.86
C HIS A 215 -3.28 58.04 -17.97
N VAL A 216 -2.52 58.12 -19.08
CA VAL A 216 -2.92 58.77 -20.31
C VAL A 216 -2.87 57.72 -21.46
N ASN A 217 -4.04 57.42 -22.06
CA ASN A 217 -4.52 56.28 -22.88
C ASN A 217 -4.54 54.86 -22.24
N ALA A 218 -5.63 54.05 -22.17
CA ALA A 218 -7.12 54.23 -22.06
C ALA A 218 -7.84 52.83 -21.80
N PRO A 219 -9.06 52.73 -21.18
CA PRO A 219 -9.77 51.45 -20.95
C PRO A 219 -11.13 51.26 -21.68
N VAL A 220 -11.68 50.03 -21.58
CA VAL A 220 -12.97 49.54 -22.12
C VAL A 220 -13.69 48.76 -21.01
N ASP A 221 -14.99 48.94 -20.85
CA ASP A 221 -15.82 48.20 -19.88
C ASP A 221 -15.89 46.71 -20.17
N VAL A 222 -15.64 45.90 -19.13
CA VAL A 222 -15.84 44.44 -19.12
C VAL A 222 -16.29 44.02 -17.72
N GLU A 223 -17.38 43.25 -17.61
CA GLU A 223 -17.75 42.60 -16.34
C GLU A 223 -16.68 41.58 -15.93
N VAL A 224 -15.92 41.88 -14.86
CA VAL A 224 -14.81 41.03 -14.41
C VAL A 224 -15.31 40.02 -13.37
N PRO A 225 -15.20 38.70 -13.62
CA PRO A 225 -15.57 37.70 -12.62
C PRO A 225 -14.62 37.73 -11.41
N SER A 226 -15.12 37.33 -10.24
CA SER A 226 -14.31 37.29 -9.00
C SER A 226 -13.00 36.52 -9.20
N PRO A 227 -11.83 37.10 -8.86
CA PRO A 227 -10.55 36.55 -9.26
C PRO A 227 -10.23 35.24 -8.54
N THR A 228 -10.19 34.13 -9.28
CA THR A 228 -9.77 32.82 -8.75
C THR A 228 -8.25 32.64 -8.68
N LYS A 229 -7.47 33.60 -9.22
CA LYS A 229 -6.00 33.60 -9.21
C LYS A 229 -5.49 34.99 -8.83
N ILE A 230 -4.58 35.06 -7.87
CA ILE A 230 -3.81 36.26 -7.54
C ILE A 230 -2.46 36.16 -8.26
N GLU A 231 -2.09 37.15 -9.08
CA GLU A 231 -0.83 37.17 -9.82
C GLU A 231 0.08 38.33 -9.40
N CYS A 232 1.04 38.01 -8.55
CA CYS A 232 2.07 38.89 -8.01
C CYS A 232 3.28 38.96 -8.94
N ARG A 233 3.24 39.83 -9.96
CA ARG A 233 4.42 40.04 -10.82
C ARG A 233 5.49 40.86 -10.08
N VAL A 234 6.76 40.45 -10.16
CA VAL A 234 7.87 41.11 -9.45
C VAL A 234 8.97 41.53 -10.43
N ASN A 235 9.47 42.76 -10.28
CA ASN A 235 10.67 43.25 -10.96
C ASN A 235 11.89 43.07 -10.04
N VAL A 236 12.76 42.11 -10.37
CA VAL A 236 13.88 41.72 -9.49
C VAL A 236 14.99 42.79 -9.48
N SER A 237 15.28 43.43 -10.61
CA SER A 237 16.22 44.57 -10.70
C SER A 237 15.83 45.75 -9.80
N MET A 238 14.53 45.97 -9.57
CA MET A 238 14.05 46.98 -8.62
C MET A 238 14.23 46.51 -7.18
N ALA A 239 13.94 45.23 -6.89
CA ALA A 239 14.14 44.62 -5.57
C ALA A 239 15.63 44.69 -5.15
N LEU A 240 16.53 44.31 -6.05
CA LEU A 240 17.98 44.39 -5.87
C LEU A 240 18.47 45.83 -5.68
N ARG A 241 18.02 46.78 -6.52
CA ARG A 241 18.35 48.21 -6.37
C ARG A 241 17.89 48.78 -5.02
N LYS A 242 16.76 48.29 -4.49
CA LYS A 242 16.23 48.68 -3.17
C LYS A 242 16.78 47.85 -2.00
N ARG A 243 17.68 46.89 -2.24
CA ARG A 243 18.25 45.98 -1.22
C ARG A 243 17.18 45.25 -0.40
N LEU A 244 16.11 44.78 -1.05
CA LEU A 244 15.07 44.00 -0.39
C LEU A 244 15.63 42.66 0.11
N GLY A 245 15.19 42.22 1.29
CA GLY A 245 15.59 40.96 1.92
C GLY A 245 14.60 39.80 1.73
N GLN A 246 13.36 40.07 1.33
CA GLN A 246 12.35 39.05 1.02
C GLN A 246 11.19 39.61 0.18
N ILE A 247 10.53 38.73 -0.59
CA ILE A 247 9.25 38.98 -1.25
C ILE A 247 8.19 38.18 -0.48
N VAL A 248 7.09 38.80 -0.05
CA VAL A 248 6.02 38.15 0.71
C VAL A 248 4.74 38.15 -0.10
N ALA A 249 4.10 36.99 -0.26
CA ALA A 249 2.83 36.81 -0.98
C ALA A 249 1.75 36.24 -0.04
N PRO A 250 0.96 37.07 0.66
CA PRO A 250 -0.25 36.66 1.37
C PRO A 250 -1.26 35.90 0.50
N ALA A 251 -1.94 34.93 1.10
CA ALA A 251 -3.07 34.23 0.49
C ALA A 251 -4.33 35.10 0.33
N MET A 252 -4.45 36.19 1.10
CA MET A 252 -5.54 37.19 1.03
C MET A 252 -6.97 36.61 1.04
N LEU A 253 -7.20 35.49 1.72
CA LEU A 253 -8.52 34.82 1.74
C LEU A 253 -9.62 35.66 2.39
N SER A 254 -9.26 36.63 3.25
CA SER A 254 -10.20 37.62 3.78
C SER A 254 -10.69 38.64 2.74
N TYR A 255 -9.94 38.85 1.66
CA TYR A 255 -10.27 39.79 0.57
C TYR A 255 -10.75 39.09 -0.70
N VAL A 256 -10.22 37.89 -0.98
CA VAL A 256 -10.57 37.09 -2.16
C VAL A 256 -10.96 35.67 -1.71
N PRO A 257 -12.18 35.46 -1.20
CA PRO A 257 -12.61 34.16 -0.65
C PRO A 257 -12.54 33.02 -1.66
N GLU A 258 -12.66 33.32 -2.97
CA GLU A 258 -12.64 32.35 -4.08
C GLU A 258 -11.24 32.05 -4.65
N VAL A 259 -10.15 32.62 -4.10
CA VAL A 259 -8.79 32.39 -4.65
C VAL A 259 -8.39 30.90 -4.57
N LYS A 260 -7.99 30.32 -5.70
CA LYS A 260 -7.49 28.94 -5.82
C LYS A 260 -5.99 28.89 -6.07
N GLU A 261 -5.40 29.99 -6.57
CA GLU A 261 -3.99 30.07 -6.93
C GLU A 261 -3.38 31.42 -6.53
N VAL A 262 -2.22 31.39 -5.88
CA VAL A 262 -1.38 32.56 -5.60
C VAL A 262 -0.08 32.37 -6.37
N ALA A 263 0.11 33.15 -7.42
CA ALA A 263 1.24 33.05 -8.33
C ALA A 263 2.20 34.24 -8.17
N VAL A 264 3.47 34.00 -7.91
CA VAL A 264 4.54 34.99 -7.98
C VAL A 264 5.26 34.84 -9.32
N VAL A 265 5.22 35.88 -10.14
CA VAL A 265 5.73 35.86 -11.53
C VAL A 265 6.91 36.82 -11.67
N LEU A 266 8.10 36.26 -11.77
CA LEU A 266 9.34 37.01 -11.85
C LEU A 266 9.62 37.38 -13.31
N ARG A 267 9.78 38.66 -13.62
CA ARG A 267 10.13 39.11 -14.98
C ARG A 267 11.61 38.89 -15.35
N GLU A 268 12.41 38.56 -14.36
CA GLU A 268 13.87 38.51 -14.37
C GLU A 268 14.30 37.39 -13.42
N HIS A 269 15.55 36.97 -13.47
CA HIS A 269 16.07 35.89 -12.62
C HIS A 269 15.98 36.25 -11.14
N LEU A 270 15.39 35.38 -10.32
CA LEU A 270 15.44 35.48 -8.86
C LEU A 270 16.81 34.99 -8.35
N PRO A 271 17.62 35.84 -7.70
CA PRO A 271 18.86 35.41 -7.06
C PRO A 271 18.60 34.78 -5.70
N GLU A 272 19.51 33.94 -5.25
CA GLU A 272 19.46 33.20 -3.97
C GLU A 272 19.21 34.10 -2.75
N ARG A 273 19.69 35.35 -2.80
CA ARG A 273 19.61 36.33 -1.71
C ARG A 273 18.20 36.81 -1.35
N ILE A 274 17.19 36.55 -2.18
CA ILE A 274 15.81 37.07 -1.99
C ILE A 274 14.81 35.91 -2.00
N PRO A 275 14.43 35.34 -0.83
CA PRO A 275 13.36 34.35 -0.76
C PRO A 275 12.00 34.93 -1.18
N ILE A 276 11.18 34.08 -1.81
CA ILE A 276 9.73 34.28 -1.92
C ILE A 276 9.07 33.60 -0.72
N VAL A 277 8.15 34.29 -0.04
CA VAL A 277 7.50 33.81 1.18
C VAL A 277 5.99 33.85 1.02
N PHE A 278 5.36 32.71 0.81
CA PHE A 278 3.91 32.59 0.81
C PHE A 278 3.38 32.66 2.24
N ASN A 279 2.60 33.70 2.55
CA ASN A 279 2.01 33.91 3.87
C ASN A 279 0.59 33.32 3.90
N LEU A 280 0.49 32.15 4.52
CA LEU A 280 -0.71 31.33 4.67
C LEU A 280 -1.45 31.59 5.98
N THR A 281 -1.13 32.66 6.73
CA THR A 281 -1.75 32.93 8.04
C THR A 281 -3.29 33.06 7.94
N GLU A 282 -3.82 33.62 6.85
CA GLU A 282 -5.28 33.67 6.58
C GLU A 282 -5.86 32.35 6.04
N ALA A 283 -5.01 31.42 5.59
CA ALA A 283 -5.40 30.13 5.03
C ALA A 283 -5.44 29.00 6.06
N LEU A 284 -4.98 29.25 7.30
CA LEU A 284 -4.83 28.24 8.34
C LEU A 284 -5.81 28.48 9.51
N GLU A 285 -6.69 27.51 9.77
CA GLU A 285 -7.40 27.42 11.05
C GLU A 285 -6.77 26.33 11.91
N ARG A 286 -6.28 26.68 13.11
CA ARG A 286 -5.65 25.75 14.07
C ARG A 286 -4.51 24.91 13.46
N GLY A 287 -3.73 25.51 12.56
CA GLY A 287 -2.62 24.84 11.87
C GLY A 287 -3.06 23.93 10.71
N ARG A 288 -4.32 23.99 10.26
CA ARG A 288 -4.80 23.25 9.08
C ARG A 288 -5.31 24.15 7.98
N LEU A 289 -4.98 23.79 6.74
CA LEU A 289 -5.38 24.54 5.55
C LEU A 289 -6.89 24.49 5.33
N LEU A 290 -7.54 25.64 5.25
CA LEU A 290 -8.99 25.79 5.18
C LEU A 290 -9.60 25.15 3.91
N LYS A 291 -8.90 25.26 2.78
CA LYS A 291 -9.30 24.75 1.47
C LYS A 291 -8.05 24.44 0.63
N GLU A 292 -8.23 23.78 -0.51
CA GLU A 292 -7.15 23.56 -1.47
C GLU A 292 -6.60 24.90 -1.99
N LEU A 293 -5.27 25.01 -2.09
CA LEU A 293 -4.60 26.22 -2.55
C LEU A 293 -3.34 25.88 -3.35
N ARG A 294 -3.21 26.47 -4.54
CA ARG A 294 -2.02 26.35 -5.38
C ARG A 294 -1.08 27.54 -5.16
N LEU A 295 0.18 27.28 -4.86
CA LEU A 295 1.22 28.31 -4.74
C LEU A 295 2.16 28.17 -5.93
N THR A 296 2.18 29.17 -6.80
CA THR A 296 2.95 29.14 -8.05
C THR A 296 4.12 30.12 -7.98
N VAL A 297 5.30 29.69 -8.41
CA VAL A 297 6.45 30.55 -8.69
C VAL A 297 6.81 30.36 -10.16
N VAL A 298 6.80 31.44 -10.94
CA VAL A 298 7.33 31.47 -12.31
C VAL A 298 8.64 32.25 -12.25
N ASN A 299 9.76 31.57 -12.51
CA ASN A 299 11.10 32.17 -12.54
C ASN A 299 11.64 32.19 -13.97
N ARG A 300 12.26 33.29 -14.36
CA ARG A 300 12.86 33.46 -15.69
C ARG A 300 14.38 33.32 -15.59
N THR A 301 14.92 32.28 -16.20
CA THR A 301 16.37 32.01 -16.23
C THR A 301 16.95 32.32 -17.60
N GLU A 302 18.28 32.31 -17.73
CA GLU A 302 18.96 32.35 -19.03
C GLU A 302 18.58 31.17 -19.94
N ARG A 303 18.11 30.06 -19.36
CA ARG A 303 17.74 28.82 -20.06
C ARG A 303 16.24 28.71 -20.34
N GLY A 304 15.46 29.76 -20.07
CA GLY A 304 14.01 29.80 -20.28
C GLY A 304 13.21 30.15 -19.02
N GLU A 305 11.89 30.27 -19.18
CA GLU A 305 10.94 30.41 -18.08
C GLU A 305 10.55 29.02 -17.56
N PHE A 306 10.65 28.80 -16.24
CA PHE A 306 10.14 27.59 -15.60
C PHE A 306 9.16 27.96 -14.49
N LYS A 307 8.13 27.13 -14.32
CA LYS A 307 7.10 27.30 -13.29
C LYS A 307 7.16 26.13 -12.32
N LEU A 308 7.27 26.43 -11.03
CA LEU A 308 6.91 25.51 -9.94
C LEU A 308 5.49 25.85 -9.47
N CYS A 309 4.67 24.83 -9.25
CA CYS A 309 3.38 24.92 -8.58
C CYS A 309 3.32 23.90 -7.44
N LEU A 310 3.08 24.38 -6.22
CA LEU A 310 2.81 23.58 -5.03
C LEU A 310 1.29 23.46 -4.88
N GLU A 311 0.73 22.26 -4.98
CA GLU A 311 -0.70 22.02 -4.74
C GLU A 311 -0.91 21.52 -3.32
N LEU A 312 -1.41 22.41 -2.45
CA LEU A 312 -1.64 22.12 -1.04
C LEU A 312 -3.08 21.63 -0.83
N PRO A 313 -3.30 20.36 -0.40
CA PRO A 313 -4.65 19.82 -0.25
C PRO A 313 -5.40 20.42 0.95
N GLN A 314 -6.73 20.48 0.87
CA GLN A 314 -7.57 20.92 1.99
C GLN A 314 -7.30 20.09 3.25
N GLY A 315 -7.17 20.77 4.39
CA GLY A 315 -6.93 20.16 5.70
C GLY A 315 -5.52 19.64 5.92
N LEU A 316 -4.56 19.95 5.03
CA LEU A 316 -3.13 19.76 5.25
C LEU A 316 -2.71 20.41 6.58
N SER A 317 -2.00 19.66 7.43
CA SER A 317 -1.39 20.17 8.65
C SER A 317 -0.09 20.90 8.34
N LEU A 318 -0.01 22.19 8.68
CA LEU A 318 1.18 23.03 8.55
C LEU A 318 1.53 23.63 9.91
N THR A 319 2.75 23.34 10.39
CA THR A 319 3.28 23.88 11.65
C THR A 319 3.75 25.33 11.52
N VAL A 320 3.97 25.80 10.28
CA VAL A 320 4.34 27.19 9.95
C VAL A 320 3.27 27.85 9.08
N SER A 321 3.04 29.14 9.27
CA SER A 321 2.15 29.96 8.42
C SER A 321 2.87 30.70 7.30
N ARG A 322 4.18 30.51 7.16
CA ARG A 322 5.03 31.10 6.13
C ARG A 322 5.80 29.97 5.46
N LEU A 323 5.53 29.75 4.18
CA LEU A 323 6.30 28.83 3.35
C LEU A 323 7.28 29.65 2.52
N GLU A 324 8.54 29.24 2.49
CA GLU A 324 9.61 29.97 1.81
C GLU A 324 10.03 29.21 0.55
N VAL A 325 10.39 29.92 -0.50
CA VAL A 325 10.95 29.37 -1.74
C VAL A 325 12.22 30.18 -2.04
N ARG A 326 13.35 29.50 -2.00
CA ARG A 326 14.70 30.05 -2.20
C ARG A 326 15.30 29.39 -3.44
N VAL A 327 15.87 30.19 -4.32
CA VAL A 327 16.74 29.69 -5.39
C VAL A 327 18.07 29.28 -4.77
N VAL A 328 18.60 28.12 -5.17
CA VAL A 328 19.98 27.71 -4.85
C VAL A 328 20.84 27.91 -6.11
N GLU A 329 21.83 28.81 -6.05
CA GLU A 329 22.73 29.09 -7.19
C GLU A 329 23.86 28.04 -7.28
N GLU A 330 24.38 27.57 -6.14
CA GLU A 330 25.39 26.51 -6.03
C GLU A 330 24.79 25.26 -5.37
N PRO A 331 24.20 24.32 -6.14
CA PRO A 331 23.55 23.13 -5.58
C PRO A 331 24.57 22.13 -5.01
N PRO A 332 24.16 21.28 -4.04
CA PRO A 332 24.99 20.18 -3.55
C PRO A 332 25.53 19.27 -4.66
N PRO A 333 26.70 18.61 -4.46
CA PRO A 333 27.30 17.72 -5.44
C PRO A 333 26.31 16.69 -6.00
N VAL A 334 26.40 16.45 -7.31
CA VAL A 334 25.47 15.60 -8.05
C VAL A 334 26.19 14.34 -8.53
N GLU A 335 25.53 13.20 -8.38
CA GLU A 335 26.01 11.88 -8.75
C GLU A 335 26.09 11.73 -10.29
N PRO A 336 27.03 10.95 -10.86
CA PRO A 336 27.23 10.87 -12.31
C PRO A 336 26.02 10.36 -13.11
N HIS A 337 25.05 9.72 -12.46
CA HIS A 337 23.85 9.18 -13.05
C HIS A 337 22.65 10.15 -13.01
N ILE A 338 22.82 11.32 -12.37
CA ILE A 338 21.81 12.38 -12.25
C ILE A 338 22.31 13.62 -12.98
N ARG A 339 21.46 14.21 -13.81
CA ARG A 339 21.76 15.46 -14.51
C ARG A 339 20.65 16.48 -14.26
N LEU A 340 20.94 17.49 -13.45
CA LEU A 340 19.95 18.53 -13.13
C LEU A 340 19.56 19.32 -14.39
N VAL A 341 18.26 19.41 -14.64
CA VAL A 341 17.67 20.06 -15.83
C VAL A 341 17.13 21.44 -15.48
N LEU A 342 16.41 21.54 -14.36
CA LEU A 342 15.89 22.80 -13.81
C LEU A 342 16.75 23.31 -12.65
N GLN A 343 16.52 24.59 -12.28
CA GLN A 343 17.17 25.22 -11.13
C GLN A 343 16.67 24.64 -9.80
N VAL A 344 17.55 24.53 -8.82
CA VAL A 344 17.24 23.97 -7.50
C VAL A 344 16.40 24.93 -6.65
N LEU A 345 15.24 24.39 -6.26
CA LEU A 345 14.17 24.83 -5.34
C LEU A 345 14.37 24.48 -3.86
N ASP A 346 14.90 25.33 -2.98
CA ASP A 346 14.76 25.11 -1.52
C ASP A 346 13.38 25.62 -1.05
N LEU A 347 12.55 24.73 -0.49
CA LEU A 347 11.18 25.01 -0.04
C LEU A 347 11.06 25.32 1.47
N GLY A 348 12.18 25.69 2.11
CA GLY A 348 12.24 26.11 3.50
C GLY A 348 12.58 24.97 4.46
N PRO A 349 12.44 25.19 5.79
CA PRO A 349 12.92 24.25 6.79
C PRO A 349 12.25 22.87 6.64
N GLN A 350 12.94 21.81 7.05
CA GLN A 350 12.42 20.44 7.02
C GLN A 350 11.07 20.34 7.76
N LEU A 351 10.00 20.34 6.97
CA LEU A 351 8.61 20.23 7.40
C LEU A 351 8.10 18.89 6.93
N SER A 352 7.44 18.12 7.79
CA SER A 352 6.74 16.88 7.42
C SER A 352 5.22 17.06 7.46
N PHE A 353 4.53 16.40 6.54
CA PHE A 353 3.09 16.59 6.29
C PHE A 353 2.25 15.36 6.64
N ASP A 354 1.02 15.59 7.12
CA ASP A 354 0.02 14.53 7.33
C ASP A 354 -0.70 14.09 6.03
N LYS A 355 -0.49 14.84 4.94
CA LYS A 355 -0.98 14.55 3.59
C LYS A 355 0.09 14.90 2.55
N PRO A 356 0.18 14.19 1.41
CA PRO A 356 1.11 14.56 0.36
C PRO A 356 0.75 15.93 -0.25
N VAL A 357 1.78 16.73 -0.51
CA VAL A 357 1.73 17.94 -1.35
C VAL A 357 2.17 17.55 -2.76
N THR A 358 1.52 18.04 -3.80
CA THR A 358 1.98 17.81 -5.18
C THR A 358 2.91 18.94 -5.60
N LEU A 359 4.14 18.60 -5.99
CA LEU A 359 5.04 19.49 -6.73
C LEU A 359 4.78 19.30 -8.22
N ASN A 360 4.58 20.39 -8.95
CA ASN A 360 4.42 20.39 -10.41
C ASN A 360 5.40 21.41 -11.02
N PHE A 361 6.37 20.91 -11.78
CA PHE A 361 7.38 21.69 -12.49
C PHE A 361 7.08 21.69 -13.98
N THR A 362 7.12 22.85 -14.64
CA THR A 362 7.06 22.95 -16.10
C THR A 362 8.44 23.20 -16.72
N TYR A 363 8.62 22.75 -17.96
CA TYR A 363 9.81 22.99 -18.78
C TYR A 363 9.41 23.45 -20.20
N THR A 364 10.39 23.66 -21.08
CA THR A 364 10.18 24.07 -22.48
C THR A 364 10.89 23.12 -23.44
N ASP A 365 10.36 22.96 -24.66
CA ASP A 365 10.99 22.14 -25.70
C ASP A 365 12.40 22.65 -26.03
N GLU A 366 12.60 23.97 -26.02
CA GLU A 366 13.90 24.62 -26.22
C GLU A 366 14.94 24.17 -25.18
N LEU A 367 14.53 23.98 -23.92
CA LEU A 367 15.41 23.48 -22.86
C LEU A 367 15.77 22.00 -23.09
N VAL A 368 14.78 21.17 -23.42
CA VAL A 368 14.97 19.74 -23.71
C VAL A 368 15.91 19.55 -24.90
N LEU A 369 15.66 20.27 -26.00
CA LEU A 369 16.46 20.22 -27.23
C LEU A 369 17.89 20.74 -27.03
N SER A 370 18.08 21.85 -26.29
CA SER A 370 19.40 22.42 -26.06
C SER A 370 20.28 21.59 -25.12
N LEU A 371 19.67 20.84 -24.19
CA LEU A 371 20.37 19.92 -23.31
C LEU A 371 20.48 18.50 -23.89
N GLY A 372 19.66 18.14 -24.89
CA GLY A 372 19.60 16.78 -25.43
C GLY A 372 19.13 15.76 -24.39
N VAL A 373 18.12 16.12 -23.61
CA VAL A 373 17.57 15.32 -22.50
C VAL A 373 16.50 14.34 -23.02
N ASP A 374 16.51 13.12 -22.51
CA ASP A 374 15.44 12.15 -22.72
C ASP A 374 14.27 12.44 -21.75
N GLU A 375 13.17 12.99 -22.26
CA GLU A 375 12.00 13.37 -21.45
C GLU A 375 11.41 12.20 -20.66
N HIS A 376 11.53 10.97 -21.15
CA HIS A 376 11.05 9.78 -20.44
C HIS A 376 11.89 9.43 -19.20
N LYS A 377 13.06 10.05 -19.02
CA LYS A 377 13.94 9.92 -17.86
C LYS A 377 13.84 11.12 -16.89
N LEU A 378 12.96 12.08 -17.16
CA LEU A 378 12.74 13.20 -16.25
C LEU A 378 12.02 12.74 -14.98
N CYS A 379 12.58 13.10 -13.83
CA CYS A 379 11.90 12.97 -12.54
C CYS A 379 12.19 14.19 -11.65
N VAL A 380 11.32 14.41 -10.67
CA VAL A 380 11.64 15.28 -9.55
C VAL A 380 12.64 14.54 -8.67
N VAL A 381 13.77 15.16 -8.38
CA VAL A 381 14.75 14.73 -7.37
C VAL A 381 14.67 15.64 -6.16
N PHE A 382 14.99 15.09 -4.99
CA PHE A 382 15.15 15.85 -3.74
C PHE A 382 16.53 15.59 -3.14
N TYR A 383 17.07 16.57 -2.43
CA TYR A 383 18.30 16.37 -1.67
C TYR A 383 17.95 15.78 -0.30
N ASP A 384 18.51 14.61 0.00
CA ASP A 384 18.43 13.92 1.28
C ASP A 384 19.58 14.43 2.16
N GLU A 385 19.29 15.37 3.06
CA GLU A 385 20.31 16.01 3.92
C GLU A 385 20.94 15.04 4.94
N ASP A 386 20.23 13.97 5.32
CA ASP A 386 20.74 12.96 6.26
C ASP A 386 21.72 11.99 5.55
N ALA A 387 21.45 11.66 4.28
CA ALA A 387 22.33 10.81 3.47
C ALA A 387 23.42 11.60 2.71
N GLY A 388 23.23 12.90 2.50
CA GLY A 388 24.15 13.77 1.75
C GLY A 388 24.14 13.52 0.24
N CYS A 389 23.01 13.07 -0.33
CA CYS A 389 22.89 12.67 -1.73
C CYS A 389 21.56 13.12 -2.35
N TRP A 390 21.48 13.14 -3.69
CA TRP A 390 20.22 13.38 -4.40
C TRP A 390 19.46 12.07 -4.59
N ARG A 391 18.14 12.08 -4.32
CA ARG A 391 17.25 10.93 -4.50
C ARG A 391 16.10 11.21 -5.47
N PRO A 392 15.74 10.23 -6.33
CA PRO A 392 14.58 10.35 -7.22
C PRO A 392 13.25 10.18 -6.48
N LEU A 393 12.23 10.92 -6.90
CA LEU A 393 10.84 10.71 -6.50
C LEU A 393 10.04 10.01 -7.60
N LYS A 394 9.01 9.26 -7.18
CA LYS A 394 8.01 8.73 -8.10
C LYS A 394 7.28 9.89 -8.78
N SER A 395 7.66 10.13 -10.04
CA SER A 395 7.22 11.26 -10.84
C SER A 395 6.33 10.81 -11.99
N TYR A 396 5.49 11.71 -12.47
CA TYR A 396 4.72 11.58 -13.71
C TYR A 396 5.13 12.71 -14.64
N VAL A 397 5.53 12.36 -15.87
CA VAL A 397 5.91 13.30 -16.94
C VAL A 397 4.76 13.35 -17.95
N ASN A 398 4.36 14.57 -18.32
CA ASN A 398 3.43 14.82 -19.41
C ASN A 398 4.17 15.61 -20.51
N VAL A 399 4.60 14.88 -21.54
CA VAL A 399 5.33 15.38 -22.72
C VAL A 399 4.44 16.23 -23.65
N GLU A 400 3.10 16.10 -23.59
CA GLU A 400 2.21 16.95 -24.39
C GLU A 400 2.00 18.34 -23.77
N SER A 401 2.24 18.46 -22.46
CA SER A 401 2.00 19.68 -21.68
C SER A 401 3.26 20.18 -20.95
N ASN A 402 4.42 19.61 -21.26
CA ASN A 402 5.74 19.92 -20.73
C ASN A 402 5.79 20.14 -19.21
N TYR A 403 5.28 19.17 -18.45
CA TYR A 403 5.37 19.20 -16.99
C TYR A 403 5.73 17.85 -16.36
N VAL A 404 6.40 17.93 -15.21
CA VAL A 404 6.76 16.82 -14.34
C VAL A 404 6.16 17.07 -12.97
N CYS A 405 5.36 16.13 -12.45
CA CYS A 405 4.81 16.24 -11.12
C CYS A 405 5.14 15.03 -10.22
N ALA A 406 5.37 15.31 -8.94
CA ALA A 406 5.63 14.30 -7.91
C ALA A 406 4.95 14.67 -6.59
N ASN A 407 4.58 13.66 -5.80
CA ASN A 407 3.99 13.85 -4.48
C ASN A 407 5.08 13.81 -3.40
N VAL A 408 5.12 14.81 -2.53
CA VAL A 408 6.08 14.93 -1.43
C VAL A 408 5.38 14.92 -0.08
N THR A 409 6.01 14.28 0.90
CA THR A 409 5.58 14.23 2.31
C THR A 409 6.36 15.18 3.22
N HIS A 410 7.35 15.88 2.66
CA HIS A 410 8.20 16.81 3.37
C HIS A 410 8.75 17.88 2.42
N PHE A 411 9.38 18.94 2.96
CA PHE A 411 10.13 19.93 2.19
C PHE A 411 11.64 19.87 2.47
N THR A 412 12.44 19.92 1.41
CA THR A 412 13.90 20.11 1.35
C THR A 412 14.22 20.90 0.07
N GLN A 413 15.39 20.68 -0.53
CA GLN A 413 15.75 21.13 -1.88
C GLN A 413 15.20 20.16 -2.93
N PHE A 414 14.49 20.68 -3.95
CA PHE A 414 13.95 19.91 -5.07
C PHE A 414 14.37 20.49 -6.42
N THR A 415 14.47 19.64 -7.43
CA THR A 415 14.52 20.07 -8.84
C THR A 415 14.02 18.96 -9.75
N VAL A 416 13.93 19.23 -11.05
CA VAL A 416 13.78 18.20 -12.09
C VAL A 416 15.16 17.85 -12.65
N ALA A 417 15.43 16.55 -12.73
CA ALA A 417 16.64 16.00 -13.31
C ALA A 417 16.33 14.90 -14.34
N GLU A 418 17.23 14.72 -15.29
CA GLU A 418 17.35 13.50 -16.09
C GLU A 418 18.05 12.45 -15.21
N TYR A 419 17.34 11.37 -14.87
CA TYR A 419 17.84 10.34 -13.96
C TYR A 419 18.08 9.03 -14.73
N THR A 420 19.33 8.58 -14.79
CA THR A 420 19.69 7.29 -15.36
C THR A 420 19.76 6.26 -14.24
N LYS A 421 18.84 5.30 -14.24
CA LYS A 421 18.81 4.25 -13.22
C LYS A 421 19.97 3.28 -13.38
N GLU A 422 20.40 2.68 -12.26
CA GLU A 422 21.43 1.65 -12.27
C GLU A 422 20.91 0.36 -12.93
N THR A 423 21.71 -0.23 -13.82
CA THR A 423 21.32 -1.46 -14.52
C THR A 423 21.39 -2.66 -13.58
N THR A 424 20.27 -3.38 -13.44
CA THR A 424 20.23 -4.62 -12.65
C THR A 424 20.37 -5.86 -13.53
N SER A 425 20.86 -6.94 -12.93
CA SER A 425 20.85 -8.27 -13.54
C SER A 425 20.37 -9.32 -12.54
N LEU A 426 19.68 -10.35 -13.04
CA LEU A 426 19.12 -11.43 -12.24
C LEU A 426 19.70 -12.78 -12.67
N SER A 427 20.28 -13.51 -11.73
CA SER A 427 20.62 -14.91 -11.89
C SER A 427 19.48 -15.81 -11.40
N LEU A 428 19.30 -16.98 -12.03
CA LEU A 428 18.33 -17.98 -11.59
C LEU A 428 18.84 -19.39 -11.84
N SER A 429 18.64 -20.25 -10.85
CA SER A 429 19.00 -21.66 -10.88
C SER A 429 17.90 -22.49 -10.22
N VAL A 430 17.75 -23.75 -10.64
CA VAL A 430 16.78 -24.70 -10.08
C VAL A 430 17.50 -25.99 -9.73
N SER A 431 17.30 -26.46 -8.50
CA SER A 431 17.88 -27.71 -8.01
C SER A 431 16.87 -28.53 -7.20
N PRO A 432 16.67 -29.83 -7.50
CA PRO A 432 17.18 -30.55 -8.67
C PRO A 432 16.42 -30.19 -9.96
N ALA A 433 17.09 -30.27 -11.12
CA ALA A 433 16.46 -30.04 -12.44
C ALA A 433 15.46 -31.15 -12.86
N LYS A 434 15.46 -32.28 -12.14
CA LYS A 434 14.48 -33.37 -12.28
C LYS A 434 13.92 -33.70 -10.90
N VAL A 435 12.60 -33.77 -10.79
CA VAL A 435 11.90 -33.94 -9.51
C VAL A 435 10.70 -34.87 -9.67
N GLN A 436 10.36 -35.64 -8.64
CA GLN A 436 9.13 -36.41 -8.62
C GLN A 436 7.94 -35.55 -8.21
N ARG A 437 6.76 -35.82 -8.76
CA ARG A 437 5.52 -35.08 -8.45
C ARG A 437 5.28 -34.98 -6.93
N GLY A 438 5.06 -33.77 -6.43
CA GLY A 438 4.84 -33.48 -5.01
C GLY A 438 6.11 -33.35 -4.15
N SER A 439 7.29 -33.76 -4.64
CA SER A 439 8.57 -33.40 -4.02
C SER A 439 8.89 -31.93 -4.26
N ALA A 440 9.58 -31.30 -3.31
CA ALA A 440 9.96 -29.90 -3.44
C ALA A 440 11.22 -29.74 -4.30
N ILE A 441 11.23 -28.69 -5.13
CA ILE A 441 12.46 -28.13 -5.72
C ILE A 441 12.84 -26.85 -4.97
N THR A 442 14.12 -26.52 -5.05
CA THR A 442 14.66 -25.25 -4.59
C THR A 442 15.00 -24.41 -5.82
N ILE A 443 14.39 -23.22 -5.91
CA ILE A 443 14.78 -22.17 -6.84
C ILE A 443 15.69 -21.22 -6.07
N SER A 444 16.87 -20.94 -6.60
CA SER A 444 17.88 -20.07 -6.00
C SER A 444 18.39 -19.09 -7.04
N GLY A 445 18.61 -17.83 -6.65
CA GLY A 445 19.13 -16.80 -7.54
C GLY A 445 19.66 -15.61 -6.77
N SER A 446 20.13 -14.61 -7.51
CA SER A 446 20.61 -13.35 -6.96
C SER A 446 20.26 -12.18 -7.88
N ILE A 447 20.03 -11.02 -7.30
CA ILE A 447 20.06 -9.73 -7.99
C ILE A 447 21.45 -9.11 -7.85
N THR A 448 21.89 -8.37 -8.86
CA THR A 448 23.13 -7.58 -8.87
C THR A 448 22.82 -6.21 -9.46
N PRO A 449 23.15 -5.08 -8.77
CA PRO A 449 23.80 -4.98 -7.45
C PRO A 449 23.03 -5.66 -6.30
N ALA A 450 23.73 -5.94 -5.21
CA ALA A 450 23.18 -6.68 -4.06
C ALA A 450 22.22 -5.79 -3.27
N MET A 451 20.93 -6.12 -3.31
CA MET A 451 19.86 -5.32 -2.71
C MET A 451 18.71 -6.21 -2.21
N SER A 452 18.01 -5.76 -1.16
CA SER A 452 16.80 -6.41 -0.64
C SER A 452 15.57 -5.82 -1.33
N THR A 453 14.91 -6.60 -2.20
CA THR A 453 13.79 -6.13 -3.01
C THR A 453 12.80 -7.25 -3.39
N ASP A 454 11.63 -6.86 -3.90
CA ASP A 454 10.54 -7.73 -4.32
C ASP A 454 10.83 -8.32 -5.73
N ILE A 455 11.10 -9.62 -5.79
CA ILE A 455 11.36 -10.37 -7.04
C ILE A 455 10.15 -11.25 -7.36
N LYS A 456 9.67 -11.19 -8.60
CA LYS A 456 8.57 -12.01 -9.11
C LYS A 456 9.12 -13.26 -9.81
N LEU A 457 8.86 -14.44 -9.23
CA LEU A 457 9.06 -15.72 -9.90
C LEU A 457 7.83 -16.06 -10.74
N ILE A 458 8.01 -16.10 -12.06
CA ILE A 458 6.94 -16.45 -13.01
C ILE A 458 7.19 -17.88 -13.49
N PHE A 459 6.34 -18.81 -13.04
CA PHE A 459 6.33 -20.20 -13.46
C PHE A 459 5.37 -20.36 -14.65
N THR A 460 5.81 -21.04 -15.70
CA THR A 460 4.96 -21.52 -16.80
C THR A 460 4.79 -23.03 -16.67
N LYS A 461 3.54 -23.47 -16.56
CA LYS A 461 3.13 -24.87 -16.49
C LYS A 461 3.29 -25.57 -17.85
N PRO A 462 3.29 -26.92 -17.88
CA PRO A 462 3.30 -27.70 -19.12
C PRO A 462 2.11 -27.42 -20.06
N ASP A 463 0.95 -27.01 -19.51
CA ASP A 463 -0.25 -26.62 -20.27
C ASP A 463 -0.20 -25.19 -20.85
N GLY A 464 0.89 -24.45 -20.59
CA GLY A 464 1.06 -23.06 -21.01
C GLY A 464 0.51 -22.02 -20.04
N SER A 465 -0.24 -22.40 -19.00
CA SER A 465 -0.71 -21.48 -17.97
C SER A 465 0.45 -20.94 -17.12
N THR A 466 0.30 -19.71 -16.61
CA THR A 466 1.35 -19.05 -15.82
C THR A 466 0.87 -18.76 -14.40
N MET A 467 1.76 -18.90 -13.42
CA MET A 467 1.55 -18.46 -12.05
C MET A 467 2.74 -17.63 -11.56
N THR A 468 2.46 -16.61 -10.74
CA THR A 468 3.47 -15.68 -10.22
C THR A 468 3.54 -15.75 -8.71
N VAL A 469 4.75 -15.83 -8.17
CA VAL A 469 5.05 -15.81 -6.73
C VAL A 469 5.99 -14.64 -6.45
N LYS A 470 5.75 -13.89 -5.36
CA LYS A 470 6.69 -12.88 -4.86
C LYS A 470 7.67 -13.51 -3.87
N VAL A 471 8.93 -13.13 -3.97
CA VAL A 471 10.03 -13.52 -3.07
C VAL A 471 10.86 -12.27 -2.79
N VAL A 472 11.32 -12.09 -1.55
CA VAL A 472 12.18 -10.96 -1.17
C VAL A 472 13.64 -11.44 -1.18
N SER A 473 14.55 -10.68 -1.79
CA SER A 473 16.00 -10.92 -1.70
C SER A 473 16.59 -10.46 -0.36
N GLY A 474 17.70 -11.07 0.07
CA GLY A 474 18.50 -10.61 1.19
C GLY A 474 19.29 -9.33 0.86
N GLY A 475 19.92 -8.74 1.88
CA GLY A 475 20.85 -7.61 1.69
C GLY A 475 22.13 -7.98 0.93
N ASP A 476 22.41 -9.28 0.77
CA ASP A 476 23.43 -9.86 -0.11
C ASP A 476 22.92 -10.05 -1.56
N GLY A 477 21.68 -9.65 -1.86
CA GLY A 477 21.01 -9.83 -3.14
C GLY A 477 20.53 -11.27 -3.40
N SER A 478 20.77 -12.24 -2.52
CA SER A 478 20.39 -13.63 -2.75
C SER A 478 18.93 -13.89 -2.41
N PHE A 479 18.28 -14.80 -3.14
CA PHE A 479 16.92 -15.25 -2.83
C PHE A 479 16.79 -16.76 -3.03
N THR A 480 15.92 -17.38 -2.23
CA THR A 480 15.62 -18.81 -2.33
C THR A 480 14.14 -19.06 -2.10
N TYR A 481 13.54 -19.92 -2.92
CA TYR A 481 12.13 -20.30 -2.82
C TYR A 481 11.96 -21.81 -3.02
N SER A 482 11.14 -22.43 -2.16
CA SER A 482 10.81 -23.85 -2.26
C SER A 482 9.45 -24.02 -2.94
N PHE A 483 9.44 -24.68 -4.09
CA PHE A 483 8.23 -24.92 -4.89
C PHE A 483 7.89 -26.40 -4.94
N LYS A 484 6.60 -26.74 -4.90
CA LYS A 484 6.08 -28.11 -5.05
C LYS A 484 5.18 -28.19 -6.29
N PRO A 485 5.67 -28.70 -7.42
CA PRO A 485 4.87 -28.79 -8.64
C PRO A 485 3.72 -29.79 -8.50
N ASP A 486 2.57 -29.42 -9.04
CA ASP A 486 1.30 -30.15 -8.99
C ASP A 486 1.04 -31.02 -10.24
N VAL A 487 1.54 -30.57 -11.40
CA VAL A 487 1.36 -31.15 -12.73
C VAL A 487 2.68 -31.73 -13.28
N GLU A 488 2.57 -32.85 -14.00
CA GLU A 488 3.68 -33.59 -14.63
C GLU A 488 4.09 -32.97 -15.97
N GLY A 489 5.38 -33.02 -16.32
CA GLY A 489 5.91 -32.47 -17.59
C GLY A 489 7.02 -31.43 -17.41
N SER A 490 7.29 -30.67 -18.47
CA SER A 490 8.34 -29.64 -18.49
C SER A 490 7.79 -28.30 -17.98
N TRP A 491 8.41 -27.82 -16.90
CA TRP A 491 8.13 -26.51 -16.32
C TRP A 491 9.23 -25.52 -16.67
N ARG A 492 8.85 -24.26 -16.79
CA ARG A 492 9.76 -23.13 -16.98
C ARG A 492 9.58 -22.12 -15.87
N VAL A 493 10.66 -21.51 -15.38
CA VAL A 493 10.60 -20.44 -14.39
C VAL A 493 11.59 -19.33 -14.77
N LYS A 494 11.17 -18.07 -14.61
CA LYS A 494 12.05 -16.90 -14.69
C LYS A 494 11.82 -15.98 -13.50
N ALA A 495 12.87 -15.31 -13.05
CA ALA A 495 12.78 -14.21 -12.10
C ALA A 495 12.64 -12.89 -12.87
N VAL A 496 11.83 -11.99 -12.35
CA VAL A 496 11.64 -10.63 -12.87
C VAL A 496 11.69 -9.65 -11.70
N PHE A 497 12.56 -8.66 -11.81
CA PHE A 497 12.56 -7.46 -10.99
C PHE A 497 11.98 -6.33 -11.84
N GLU A 498 10.97 -5.62 -11.33
CA GLU A 498 10.22 -4.63 -12.10
C GLU A 498 10.90 -3.24 -12.13
N GLY A 499 12.09 -3.13 -11.54
CA GLY A 499 12.75 -1.85 -11.28
C GLY A 499 12.17 -1.15 -10.06
N ASP A 500 12.89 -0.15 -9.58
CA ASP A 500 12.38 0.81 -8.59
C ASP A 500 12.64 2.24 -9.08
N LEU A 501 12.90 3.20 -8.18
CA LEU A 501 13.21 4.58 -8.55
C LEU A 501 14.68 4.77 -8.94
N GLU A 502 15.57 3.99 -8.34
CA GLU A 502 17.03 4.08 -8.48
C GLU A 502 17.56 3.01 -9.46
N HIS A 503 16.84 1.88 -9.61
CA HIS A 503 17.30 0.70 -10.35
C HIS A 503 16.39 0.30 -11.53
N GLU A 504 16.99 -0.11 -12.65
CA GLU A 504 16.28 -0.61 -13.82
C GLU A 504 15.63 -1.98 -13.62
N ALA A 505 14.57 -2.23 -14.39
CA ALA A 505 13.93 -3.55 -14.46
C ALA A 505 14.86 -4.58 -15.14
N SER A 506 14.84 -5.82 -14.64
CA SER A 506 15.58 -6.92 -15.26
C SER A 506 14.84 -8.25 -15.14
N SER A 507 15.26 -9.22 -15.95
CA SER A 507 14.74 -10.58 -15.89
C SER A 507 15.85 -11.59 -16.07
N SER A 508 15.80 -12.70 -15.33
CA SER A 508 16.72 -13.80 -15.51
C SER A 508 16.49 -14.52 -16.83
N GLU A 509 17.48 -15.33 -17.24
CA GLU A 509 17.23 -16.43 -18.17
C GLU A 509 16.15 -17.38 -17.64
N VAL A 510 15.52 -18.12 -18.56
CA VAL A 510 14.46 -19.07 -18.24
C VAL A 510 15.07 -20.41 -17.82
N ALA A 511 15.06 -20.69 -16.51
CA ALA A 511 15.44 -21.99 -16.01
C ALA A 511 14.31 -23.01 -16.26
N THR A 512 14.67 -24.26 -16.58
CA THR A 512 13.71 -25.34 -16.85
C THR A 512 13.93 -26.52 -15.92
N PHE A 513 12.86 -27.16 -15.48
CA PHE A 513 12.91 -28.41 -14.74
C PHE A 513 11.82 -29.37 -15.22
N THR A 514 12.05 -30.67 -15.06
CA THR A 514 11.10 -31.72 -15.46
C THR A 514 10.53 -32.41 -14.24
N VAL A 515 9.20 -32.49 -14.20
CA VAL A 515 8.47 -33.25 -13.19
C VAL A 515 8.18 -34.63 -13.76
N GLU A 516 8.94 -35.61 -13.28
CA GLU A 516 8.84 -37.01 -13.70
C GLU A 516 7.87 -37.75 -12.76
N THR A 517 7.08 -38.68 -13.31
CA THR A 517 6.30 -39.59 -12.49
C THR A 517 7.26 -40.45 -11.68
N ALA A 518 7.04 -40.56 -10.36
CA ALA A 518 7.71 -41.58 -9.58
C ALA A 518 7.35 -42.95 -10.18
N ALA A 519 8.35 -43.73 -10.60
CA ALA A 519 8.11 -45.14 -10.90
C ALA A 519 7.44 -45.76 -9.66
N PRO A 520 6.20 -46.27 -9.74
CA PRO A 520 5.54 -46.83 -8.58
C PRO A 520 6.42 -47.97 -8.04
N PRO A 521 6.50 -48.18 -6.71
CA PRO A 521 7.20 -49.32 -6.14
C PRO A 521 6.69 -50.56 -6.88
N SER A 522 7.58 -51.24 -7.58
CA SER A 522 7.18 -52.22 -8.59
C SER A 522 6.23 -53.23 -7.96
N LYS A 523 4.97 -53.25 -8.40
CA LYS A 523 3.91 -54.02 -7.73
C LYS A 523 4.44 -55.43 -7.45
N PRO A 524 4.32 -55.96 -6.21
CA PRO A 524 4.88 -57.25 -5.84
C PRO A 524 4.58 -58.30 -6.92
N ARG A 525 5.60 -58.97 -7.43
CA ARG A 525 5.50 -59.92 -8.55
C ARG A 525 5.44 -61.35 -8.01
N CYS A 526 4.57 -62.19 -8.55
CA CYS A 526 4.52 -63.62 -8.21
C CYS A 526 5.69 -64.38 -8.88
N VAL A 527 6.95 -64.02 -8.58
CA VAL A 527 8.14 -64.37 -9.38
C VAL A 527 8.33 -65.86 -9.62
N ILE A 528 8.05 -66.72 -8.63
CA ILE A 528 8.07 -68.18 -8.79
C ILE A 528 6.99 -68.64 -9.79
N ALA A 529 5.77 -68.12 -9.68
CA ALA A 529 4.71 -68.46 -10.64
C ALA A 529 5.03 -67.92 -12.04
N THR A 530 5.59 -66.72 -12.15
CA THR A 530 6.06 -66.15 -13.43
C THR A 530 7.14 -67.02 -14.06
N ALA A 531 8.14 -67.50 -13.30
CA ALA A 531 9.18 -68.40 -13.81
C ALA A 531 8.61 -69.78 -14.18
N ALA A 532 7.73 -70.33 -13.35
CA ALA A 532 7.07 -71.61 -13.60
C ALA A 532 6.23 -71.59 -14.88
N PHE A 533 5.38 -70.57 -15.08
CA PHE A 533 4.44 -70.49 -16.21
C PHE A 533 4.98 -69.73 -17.44
N GLY A 534 6.05 -68.96 -17.31
CA GLY A 534 6.77 -68.31 -18.40
C GLY A 534 6.38 -66.85 -18.69
N SER A 535 5.24 -66.36 -18.20
CA SER A 535 4.83 -64.96 -18.36
C SER A 535 3.94 -64.46 -17.22
N GLU A 536 4.00 -63.16 -16.91
CA GLU A 536 3.12 -62.51 -15.94
C GLU A 536 1.65 -62.39 -16.43
N LEU A 537 1.42 -62.61 -17.72
CA LEU A 537 0.11 -62.56 -18.37
C LEU A 537 -0.57 -63.94 -18.49
N GLU A 538 0.10 -65.02 -18.04
CA GLU A 538 -0.50 -66.35 -18.02
C GLU A 538 -1.66 -66.41 -17.03
N GLY A 539 -2.76 -67.08 -17.43
CA GLY A 539 -3.99 -67.16 -16.64
C GLY A 539 -3.79 -67.52 -15.16
N PRO A 540 -2.97 -68.53 -14.80
CA PRO A 540 -2.64 -68.86 -13.41
C PRO A 540 -1.95 -67.72 -12.64
N VAL A 541 -1.08 -66.95 -13.28
CA VAL A 541 -0.34 -65.83 -12.68
C VAL A 541 -1.24 -64.59 -12.55
N CYS A 542 -2.05 -64.31 -13.57
CA CYS A 542 -3.11 -63.30 -13.52
C CYS A 542 -4.10 -63.57 -12.39
N PHE A 543 -4.55 -64.83 -12.22
CA PHE A 543 -5.43 -65.22 -11.13
C PHE A 543 -4.83 -64.90 -9.74
N LEU A 544 -3.58 -65.31 -9.48
CA LEU A 544 -2.89 -65.05 -8.21
C LEU A 544 -2.80 -63.54 -7.91
N ARG A 545 -2.48 -62.74 -8.94
CA ARG A 545 -2.41 -61.27 -8.84
C ARG A 545 -3.79 -60.67 -8.58
N SER A 546 -4.81 -61.10 -9.30
CA SER A 546 -6.18 -60.57 -9.14
C SER A 546 -6.78 -60.92 -7.78
N PHE A 547 -6.59 -62.14 -7.30
CA PHE A 547 -7.01 -62.54 -5.94
C PHE A 547 -6.31 -61.69 -4.88
N ARG A 548 -4.99 -61.52 -4.97
CA ARG A 548 -4.23 -60.66 -4.05
C ARG A 548 -4.70 -59.19 -4.13
N ASP A 549 -4.66 -58.59 -5.31
CA ASP A 549 -4.84 -57.14 -5.49
C ASP A 549 -6.28 -56.69 -5.25
N TYR A 550 -7.29 -57.50 -5.58
CA TYR A 550 -8.71 -57.13 -5.50
C TYR A 550 -9.53 -57.81 -4.39
N LYS A 551 -8.96 -58.77 -3.64
CA LYS A 551 -9.65 -59.48 -2.55
C LYS A 551 -8.88 -59.44 -1.24
N VAL A 552 -7.57 -59.72 -1.27
CA VAL A 552 -6.71 -59.69 -0.07
C VAL A 552 -6.37 -58.25 0.32
N MET A 553 -5.77 -57.49 -0.60
CA MET A 553 -5.29 -56.11 -0.35
C MET A 553 -6.41 -55.07 -0.15
N SER A 554 -7.64 -55.40 -0.51
CA SER A 554 -8.83 -54.57 -0.28
C SER A 554 -9.35 -54.60 1.16
N THR A 555 -8.70 -55.34 2.06
CA THR A 555 -9.07 -55.52 3.48
C THR A 555 -7.89 -55.18 4.38
N LYS A 556 -8.14 -54.67 5.59
CA LYS A 556 -7.11 -54.33 6.58
C LYS A 556 -6.41 -55.58 7.12
N GLY A 557 -7.17 -56.64 7.41
CA GLY A 557 -6.61 -57.91 7.85
C GLY A 557 -5.75 -58.56 6.78
N GLY A 558 -6.19 -58.53 5.52
CA GLY A 558 -5.47 -59.07 4.37
C GLY A 558 -4.24 -58.25 3.98
N SER A 559 -4.31 -56.92 3.97
CA SER A 559 -3.15 -56.07 3.66
C SER A 559 -2.05 -56.19 4.73
N ALA A 560 -2.42 -56.22 6.01
CA ALA A 560 -1.50 -56.46 7.12
C ALA A 560 -0.82 -57.84 7.02
N PHE A 561 -1.57 -58.89 6.67
CA PHE A 561 -0.98 -60.21 6.37
C PHE A 561 0.01 -60.13 5.20
N MET A 562 -0.37 -59.45 4.11
CA MET A 562 0.44 -59.36 2.90
C MET A 562 1.78 -58.64 3.13
N GLU A 563 1.88 -57.69 4.06
CA GLU A 563 3.18 -57.12 4.43
C GLU A 563 4.14 -58.18 5.01
N VAL A 564 3.67 -58.99 5.97
CA VAL A 564 4.47 -60.07 6.59
C VAL A 564 4.79 -61.16 5.55
N PHE A 565 3.79 -61.56 4.76
CA PHE A 565 3.94 -62.56 3.71
C PHE A 565 4.92 -62.10 2.62
N ASN A 566 4.84 -60.85 2.16
CA ASN A 566 5.76 -60.32 1.15
C ASN A 566 7.20 -60.29 1.69
N ALA A 567 7.41 -59.82 2.92
CA ALA A 567 8.74 -59.80 3.54
C ALA A 567 9.34 -61.21 3.63
N TRP A 568 8.54 -62.22 3.99
CA TRP A 568 8.98 -63.62 3.99
C TRP A 568 9.21 -64.17 2.57
N TYR A 569 8.29 -63.92 1.63
CA TYR A 569 8.33 -64.47 0.26
C TYR A 569 9.53 -63.94 -0.53
N TYR A 570 9.71 -62.60 -0.60
CA TYR A 570 10.79 -62.00 -1.38
C TYR A 570 12.19 -62.18 -0.78
N ALA A 571 12.30 -62.62 0.48
CA ALA A 571 13.58 -62.96 1.09
C ALA A 571 14.25 -64.20 0.46
N TRP A 572 13.50 -65.07 -0.22
CA TRP A 572 14.04 -66.28 -0.86
C TRP A 572 13.48 -66.59 -2.25
N SER A 573 12.30 -66.08 -2.62
CA SER A 573 11.67 -66.39 -3.90
C SER A 573 12.45 -65.98 -5.16
N PRO A 574 13.30 -64.92 -5.19
CA PRO A 574 14.11 -64.61 -6.35
C PRO A 574 15.11 -65.71 -6.72
N TYR A 575 15.78 -66.31 -5.73
CA TYR A 575 16.74 -67.40 -5.94
C TYR A 575 16.08 -68.67 -6.51
N VAL A 576 14.82 -68.94 -6.13
CA VAL A 576 14.05 -70.07 -6.66
C VAL A 576 13.61 -69.78 -8.10
N ALA A 577 13.11 -68.57 -8.38
CA ALA A 577 12.75 -68.17 -9.74
C ALA A 577 13.97 -68.22 -10.69
N GLU A 578 15.14 -67.80 -10.23
CA GLU A 578 16.40 -67.92 -10.97
C GLU A 578 16.82 -69.38 -11.20
N ALA A 579 16.65 -70.26 -10.22
CA ALA A 579 16.87 -71.70 -10.38
C ALA A 579 15.91 -72.33 -11.41
N GLU A 580 14.64 -71.90 -11.46
CA GLU A 580 13.66 -72.31 -12.47
C GLU A 580 13.98 -71.79 -13.88
N TYR A 581 14.57 -70.59 -14.00
CA TYR A 581 15.08 -70.11 -15.29
C TYR A 581 16.23 -70.99 -15.81
N ASN A 582 17.11 -71.45 -14.93
CA ASN A 582 18.28 -72.25 -15.28
C ASN A 582 18.03 -73.76 -15.42
N ASN A 583 16.85 -74.28 -15.01
CA ASN A 583 16.56 -75.72 -15.03
C ASN A 583 15.10 -76.03 -15.41
N GLU A 584 14.89 -76.55 -16.63
CA GLU A 584 13.56 -76.88 -17.15
C GLU A 584 12.85 -77.99 -16.35
N ILE A 585 13.59 -78.99 -15.85
CA ILE A 585 13.01 -80.08 -15.05
C ILE A 585 12.47 -79.51 -13.73
N LEU A 586 13.23 -78.59 -13.10
CA LEU A 586 12.79 -77.88 -11.91
C LEU A 586 11.56 -77.01 -12.20
N ARG A 587 11.58 -76.23 -13.29
CA ARG A 587 10.43 -75.40 -13.72
C ARG A 587 9.16 -76.21 -13.92
N VAL A 588 9.26 -77.35 -14.60
CA VAL A 588 8.12 -78.26 -14.81
C VAL A 588 7.64 -78.85 -13.48
N ALA A 589 8.55 -79.27 -12.60
CA ALA A 589 8.19 -79.77 -11.28
C ALA A 589 7.49 -78.71 -10.41
N VAL A 590 7.98 -77.47 -10.40
CA VAL A 590 7.34 -76.34 -9.70
C VAL A 590 5.98 -76.01 -10.31
N ARG A 591 5.86 -75.97 -11.65
CA ARG A 591 4.57 -75.76 -12.34
C ARG A 591 3.52 -76.79 -11.93
N TYR A 592 3.87 -78.08 -11.89
CA TYR A 592 2.95 -79.12 -11.40
C TYR A 592 2.66 -78.99 -9.89
N ALA A 593 3.66 -78.63 -9.08
CA ALA A 593 3.47 -78.36 -7.66
C ALA A 593 2.57 -77.14 -7.39
N LEU A 594 2.46 -76.17 -8.30
CA LEU A 594 1.60 -74.99 -8.14
C LEU A 594 0.12 -75.25 -8.45
N TYR A 595 -0.24 -76.21 -9.31
CA TYR A 595 -1.65 -76.43 -9.69
C TYR A 595 -2.58 -76.72 -8.49
N PRO A 596 -2.27 -77.62 -7.54
CA PRO A 596 -3.16 -77.88 -6.40
C PRO A 596 -3.23 -76.69 -5.40
N LEU A 597 -2.15 -75.91 -5.29
CA LEU A 597 -2.11 -74.67 -4.50
C LEU A 597 -3.04 -73.61 -5.11
N ILE A 598 -2.97 -73.42 -6.43
CA ILE A 598 -3.85 -72.48 -7.15
C ILE A 598 -5.30 -72.95 -7.06
N GLY A 599 -5.57 -74.26 -7.21
CA GLY A 599 -6.91 -74.83 -6.99
C GLY A 599 -7.45 -74.57 -5.57
N SER A 600 -6.59 -74.66 -4.56
CA SER A 600 -6.95 -74.32 -3.16
C SER A 600 -7.33 -72.84 -3.01
N LEU A 601 -6.67 -71.95 -3.75
CA LEU A 601 -6.98 -70.52 -3.78
C LEU A 601 -8.24 -70.19 -4.60
N VAL A 602 -8.58 -70.97 -5.64
CA VAL A 602 -9.87 -70.84 -6.35
C VAL A 602 -11.04 -71.15 -5.41
N VAL A 603 -10.94 -72.22 -4.61
CA VAL A 603 -11.95 -72.54 -3.57
C VAL A 603 -11.99 -71.45 -2.49
N SER A 604 -10.83 -70.95 -2.06
CA SER A 604 -10.74 -69.82 -1.13
C SER A 604 -11.43 -68.55 -1.66
N GLN A 605 -11.29 -68.25 -2.96
CA GLN A 605 -11.98 -67.12 -3.58
C GLN A 605 -13.50 -67.30 -3.56
N GLN A 606 -14.03 -68.50 -3.82
CA GLN A 606 -15.47 -68.75 -3.71
C GLN A 606 -16.01 -68.49 -2.30
N VAL A 607 -15.23 -68.81 -1.25
CA VAL A 607 -15.56 -68.49 0.15
C VAL A 607 -15.53 -66.98 0.40
N TYR A 608 -14.57 -66.25 -0.17
CA TYR A 608 -14.58 -64.78 -0.10
C TYR A 608 -15.81 -64.19 -0.82
N ASP A 609 -16.04 -64.58 -2.07
CA ASP A 609 -17.08 -64.01 -2.92
C ASP A 609 -18.50 -64.26 -2.37
N THR A 610 -18.71 -65.37 -1.66
CA THR A 610 -19.99 -65.67 -0.98
C THR A 610 -20.19 -64.93 0.35
N LEU A 611 -19.11 -64.65 1.11
CA LEU A 611 -19.22 -63.99 2.43
C LEU A 611 -19.02 -62.47 2.40
N SER A 612 -18.35 -61.95 1.37
CA SER A 612 -17.93 -60.54 1.29
C SER A 612 -19.08 -59.53 1.32
N TRP A 613 -20.29 -59.94 0.92
CA TRP A 613 -21.50 -59.09 0.98
C TRP A 613 -21.91 -58.71 2.41
N CYS A 614 -21.62 -59.56 3.41
CA CYS A 614 -21.87 -59.25 4.83
C CYS A 614 -20.74 -58.41 5.42
N ASN A 615 -19.50 -58.87 5.24
CA ASN A 615 -18.31 -58.21 5.79
C ASN A 615 -17.04 -58.73 5.09
N ALA A 616 -16.29 -57.85 4.44
CA ALA A 616 -15.08 -58.22 3.69
C ALA A 616 -13.92 -58.71 4.59
N GLU A 617 -13.77 -58.17 5.81
CA GLU A 617 -12.73 -58.62 6.76
C GLU A 617 -13.03 -60.03 7.27
N LEU A 618 -14.30 -60.35 7.57
CA LEU A 618 -14.70 -61.71 7.94
C LEU A 618 -14.53 -62.68 6.76
N ALA A 619 -14.88 -62.24 5.56
CA ALA A 619 -14.76 -63.03 4.34
C ALA A 619 -13.31 -63.38 4.01
N ILE A 620 -12.36 -62.44 4.14
CA ILE A 620 -10.94 -62.71 3.89
C ILE A 620 -10.32 -63.64 4.95
N VAL A 621 -10.73 -63.50 6.21
CA VAL A 621 -10.27 -64.41 7.29
C VAL A 621 -10.78 -65.83 7.05
N ALA A 622 -12.07 -65.99 6.70
CA ALA A 622 -12.65 -67.28 6.35
C ALA A 622 -11.97 -67.91 5.11
N ALA A 623 -11.77 -67.12 4.04
CA ALA A 623 -11.06 -67.53 2.85
C ALA A 623 -9.61 -67.96 3.16
N GLY A 624 -8.90 -67.21 4.00
CA GLY A 624 -7.54 -67.51 4.45
C GLY A 624 -7.44 -68.81 5.26
N ILE A 625 -8.40 -69.08 6.16
CA ILE A 625 -8.49 -70.35 6.89
C ILE A 625 -8.69 -71.52 5.91
N VAL A 626 -9.62 -71.39 4.96
CA VAL A 626 -9.91 -72.43 3.97
C VAL A 626 -8.69 -72.72 3.08
N ALA A 627 -8.03 -71.67 2.55
CA ALA A 627 -6.78 -71.82 1.80
C ALA A 627 -5.71 -72.55 2.61
N SER A 628 -5.49 -72.11 3.86
CA SER A 628 -4.50 -72.69 4.79
C SER A 628 -4.76 -74.17 5.09
N MET A 629 -6.02 -74.55 5.29
CA MET A 629 -6.42 -75.93 5.54
C MET A 629 -6.28 -76.81 4.29
N LEU A 630 -6.66 -76.32 3.11
CA LEU A 630 -6.52 -77.08 1.86
C LEU A 630 -5.05 -77.27 1.46
N ILE A 631 -4.23 -76.22 1.55
CA ILE A 631 -2.79 -76.29 1.31
C ILE A 631 -2.13 -77.27 2.31
N SER A 632 -2.47 -77.21 3.60
CA SER A 632 -1.96 -78.19 4.57
C SER A 632 -2.43 -79.62 4.30
N LEU A 633 -3.68 -79.81 3.87
CA LEU A 633 -4.21 -81.13 3.51
C LEU A 633 -3.43 -81.76 2.34
N ILE A 634 -3.02 -80.96 1.36
CA ILE A 634 -2.30 -81.43 0.17
C ILE A 634 -0.80 -81.62 0.45
N TYR A 635 -0.12 -80.61 1.00
CA TYR A 635 1.36 -80.58 1.05
C TYR A 635 1.95 -81.03 2.40
N ILE A 636 1.26 -80.80 3.53
CA ILE A 636 1.79 -81.08 4.88
C ILE A 636 1.28 -82.41 5.42
N THR A 637 0.04 -82.76 5.12
CA THR A 637 -0.60 -83.93 5.73
C THR A 637 -0.02 -85.27 5.28
N PRO A 638 0.29 -85.52 3.99
CA PRO A 638 0.96 -86.76 3.58
C PRO A 638 2.31 -86.99 4.28
N PRO A 639 3.29 -86.06 4.29
CA PRO A 639 4.55 -86.27 4.99
C PRO A 639 4.37 -86.35 6.52
N ALA A 640 3.44 -85.59 7.11
CA ALA A 640 3.16 -85.69 8.55
C ALA A 640 2.61 -87.08 8.96
N ILE A 641 1.77 -87.70 8.13
CA ILE A 641 1.27 -89.07 8.36
C ILE A 641 2.40 -90.10 8.18
N ILE A 642 3.25 -89.95 7.16
CA ILE A 642 4.41 -90.83 6.93
C ILE A 642 5.39 -90.76 8.11
N LEU A 643 5.82 -89.55 8.48
CA LEU A 643 6.75 -89.32 9.60
C LEU A 643 6.23 -89.89 10.92
N ARG A 644 4.92 -89.79 11.15
CA ARG A 644 4.27 -90.36 12.35
C ARG A 644 4.09 -91.88 12.30
N ARG A 645 4.12 -92.51 11.12
CA ARG A 645 4.16 -93.97 10.97
C ARG A 645 5.57 -94.55 11.10
N THR A 646 6.60 -93.80 10.68
CA THR A 646 8.00 -94.25 10.72
C THR A 646 8.71 -93.89 12.02
N SER A 647 8.32 -92.81 12.71
CA SER A 647 8.91 -92.44 14.00
C SER A 647 8.55 -93.42 15.11
N ARG A 648 9.57 -93.88 15.85
CA ARG A 648 9.43 -94.64 17.11
C ARG A 648 9.20 -93.76 18.34
N THR A 649 9.24 -92.43 18.24
CA THR A 649 9.12 -91.54 19.40
C THR A 649 7.67 -91.35 19.85
N ARG A 650 7.45 -91.21 21.17
CA ARG A 650 6.14 -90.82 21.74
C ARG A 650 5.86 -89.33 21.48
N GLY A 651 5.57 -88.98 20.22
CA GLY A 651 5.09 -87.65 19.85
C GLY A 651 3.79 -87.26 20.54
N LEU A 652 3.47 -85.96 20.54
CA LEU A 652 2.23 -85.43 21.11
C LEU A 652 1.00 -86.18 20.58
N LYS A 653 0.08 -86.55 21.48
CA LYS A 653 -1.17 -87.21 21.10
C LYS A 653 -1.96 -86.30 20.16
N ALA A 654 -2.44 -86.84 19.03
CA ALA A 654 -3.21 -86.09 18.02
C ALA A 654 -4.34 -85.25 18.61
N LYS A 655 -5.04 -85.79 19.61
CA LYS A 655 -6.13 -85.12 20.33
C LYS A 655 -5.67 -83.88 21.09
N THR A 656 -4.45 -83.89 21.63
CA THR A 656 -3.83 -82.76 22.32
C THR A 656 -3.39 -81.70 21.31
N LEU A 657 -2.72 -82.11 20.23
CA LEU A 657 -2.28 -81.19 19.18
C LEU A 657 -3.47 -80.49 18.48
N MET A 658 -4.52 -81.25 18.15
CA MET A 658 -5.76 -80.70 17.60
C MET A 658 -6.39 -79.67 18.57
N LYS A 659 -6.56 -80.02 19.85
CA LYS A 659 -7.12 -79.10 20.86
C LYS A 659 -6.27 -77.82 21.01
N ALA A 660 -4.95 -77.95 21.02
CA ALA A 660 -4.04 -76.81 21.11
C ALA A 660 -4.15 -75.91 19.87
N ALA A 661 -4.18 -76.50 18.66
CA ALA A 661 -4.36 -75.75 17.41
C ALA A 661 -5.74 -75.05 17.34
N THR A 662 -6.82 -75.71 17.76
CA THR A 662 -8.15 -75.09 17.84
C THR A 662 -8.17 -73.93 18.84
N LEU A 663 -7.57 -74.09 20.02
CA LEU A 663 -7.50 -73.02 21.02
C LEU A 663 -6.64 -71.84 20.54
N TRP A 664 -5.51 -72.13 19.87
CA TRP A 664 -4.64 -71.11 19.26
C TRP A 664 -5.36 -70.36 18.13
N LEU A 665 -6.12 -71.05 17.28
CA LEU A 665 -6.93 -70.42 16.24
C LEU A 665 -8.00 -69.49 16.85
N ILE A 666 -8.73 -69.94 17.87
CA ILE A 666 -9.73 -69.11 18.58
C ILE A 666 -9.06 -67.88 19.22
N ALA A 667 -7.95 -68.04 19.92
CA ALA A 667 -7.23 -66.92 20.53
C ALA A 667 -6.73 -65.91 19.47
N SER A 668 -6.24 -66.41 18.32
CA SER A 668 -5.76 -65.57 17.23
C SER A 668 -6.92 -64.82 16.52
N LEU A 669 -8.09 -65.44 16.38
CA LEU A 669 -9.30 -64.81 15.85
C LEU A 669 -9.84 -63.71 16.77
N SER A 670 -9.85 -63.94 18.09
CA SER A 670 -10.20 -62.92 19.08
C SER A 670 -9.22 -61.74 19.04
N LEU A 671 -7.92 -62.02 18.96
CA LEU A 671 -6.88 -60.99 18.84
C LEU A 671 -6.97 -60.21 17.51
N HIS A 672 -7.30 -60.88 16.39
CA HIS A 672 -7.51 -60.24 15.10
C HIS A 672 -8.72 -59.31 15.11
N SER A 673 -9.83 -59.77 15.71
CA SER A 673 -11.05 -58.97 15.91
C SER A 673 -10.77 -57.72 16.75
N LEU A 674 -9.97 -57.86 17.82
CA LEU A 674 -9.53 -56.73 18.64
C LEU A 674 -8.61 -55.77 17.86
N GLY A 675 -7.69 -56.30 17.04
CA GLY A 675 -6.83 -55.51 16.16
C GLY A 675 -7.62 -54.71 15.12
N LEU A 676 -8.69 -55.28 14.56
CA LEU A 676 -9.60 -54.59 13.63
C LEU A 676 -10.41 -53.50 14.32
N LEU A 677 -10.93 -53.79 15.53
CA LEU A 677 -11.71 -52.85 16.34
C LEU A 677 -10.89 -51.63 16.78
N LEU A 678 -9.62 -51.84 17.17
CA LEU A 678 -8.73 -50.80 17.65
C LEU A 678 -7.88 -50.15 16.53
N GLY A 679 -7.90 -50.68 15.31
CA GLY A 679 -7.08 -50.20 14.19
C GLY A 679 -5.57 -50.37 14.40
N LEU A 680 -5.14 -51.46 15.04
CA LEU A 680 -3.75 -51.68 15.45
C LEU A 680 -3.01 -52.62 14.49
N ASP A 681 -2.35 -52.05 13.48
CA ASP A 681 -1.62 -52.79 12.43
C ASP A 681 -0.61 -53.84 12.94
N PRO A 682 0.20 -53.61 14.00
CA PRO A 682 1.10 -54.63 14.52
C PRO A 682 0.36 -55.87 15.03
N ILE A 683 -0.83 -55.67 15.61
CA ILE A 683 -1.70 -56.77 16.07
C ILE A 683 -2.29 -57.51 14.88
N LEU A 684 -2.72 -56.80 13.82
CA LEU A 684 -3.23 -57.42 12.59
C LEU A 684 -2.18 -58.27 11.88
N LYS A 685 -0.93 -57.78 11.78
CA LYS A 685 0.23 -58.49 11.23
C LYS A 685 0.52 -59.80 11.96
N LEU A 686 0.58 -59.75 13.30
CA LEU A 686 0.82 -60.93 14.13
C LEU A 686 -0.35 -61.92 14.10
N SER A 687 -1.57 -61.45 14.32
CA SER A 687 -2.75 -62.31 14.45
C SER A 687 -3.15 -63.01 13.15
N SER A 688 -3.06 -62.33 12.00
CA SER A 688 -3.33 -62.95 10.69
C SER A 688 -2.34 -64.08 10.37
N THR A 689 -1.05 -63.86 10.64
CA THR A 689 -0.01 -64.89 10.51
C THR A 689 -0.28 -66.09 11.43
N CYS A 690 -0.66 -65.84 12.69
CA CYS A 690 -1.05 -66.89 13.63
C CYS A 690 -2.30 -67.67 13.21
N ILE A 691 -3.31 -67.01 12.60
CA ILE A 691 -4.51 -67.67 12.05
C ILE A 691 -4.13 -68.67 10.96
N VAL A 692 -3.26 -68.28 10.02
CA VAL A 692 -2.75 -69.17 8.95
C VAL A 692 -2.03 -70.38 9.54
N LEU A 693 -1.05 -70.16 10.42
CA LEU A 693 -0.25 -71.24 11.03
C LEU A 693 -1.11 -72.20 11.87
N ALA A 694 -2.03 -71.69 12.69
CA ALA A 694 -2.94 -72.51 13.48
C ALA A 694 -3.87 -73.35 12.59
N SER A 695 -4.39 -72.76 11.51
CA SER A 695 -5.24 -73.44 10.53
C SER A 695 -4.51 -74.58 9.80
N MET A 696 -3.23 -74.38 9.46
CA MET A 696 -2.40 -75.40 8.82
C MET A 696 -2.13 -76.62 9.72
N ILE A 697 -2.26 -76.53 11.05
CA ILE A 697 -2.03 -77.68 11.96
C ILE A 697 -3.25 -78.60 12.08
N LEU A 698 -4.46 -78.11 11.75
CA LEU A 698 -5.71 -78.84 11.96
C LEU A 698 -5.87 -80.09 11.07
N PRO A 699 -5.73 -80.03 9.72
CA PRO A 699 -5.96 -81.20 8.85
C PRO A 699 -5.14 -82.46 9.20
N PRO A 700 -3.81 -82.40 9.41
CA PRO A 700 -3.05 -83.60 9.78
C PRO A 700 -3.40 -84.13 11.17
N SER A 701 -3.79 -83.23 12.10
CA SER A 701 -4.20 -83.60 13.45
C SER A 701 -5.54 -84.35 13.47
N ILE A 702 -6.49 -83.93 12.64
CA ILE A 702 -7.83 -84.54 12.50
C ILE A 702 -7.73 -85.91 11.81
N LEU A 703 -7.05 -86.01 10.68
CA LEU A 703 -6.94 -87.28 9.95
C LEU A 703 -6.17 -88.35 10.75
N ALA A 704 -5.19 -87.92 11.54
CA ALA A 704 -4.44 -88.81 12.44
C ALA A 704 -5.17 -89.13 13.77
N LEU A 705 -6.43 -88.71 13.94
CA LEU A 705 -7.40 -89.26 14.90
C LEU A 705 -8.28 -90.33 14.23
N GLY A 706 -8.82 -90.05 13.04
CA GLY A 706 -9.66 -90.99 12.29
C GLY A 706 -8.97 -92.33 12.01
N SER A 707 -7.69 -92.30 11.62
CA SER A 707 -6.88 -93.50 11.39
C SER A 707 -6.58 -94.34 12.64
N VAL A 708 -6.85 -93.82 13.85
CA VAL A 708 -6.75 -94.58 15.11
C VAL A 708 -8.07 -95.26 15.44
N GLY A 709 -9.22 -94.64 15.09
CA GLY A 709 -10.55 -95.21 15.30
C GLY A 709 -10.79 -96.50 14.51
N MET A 710 -10.34 -96.57 13.25
CA MET A 710 -10.47 -97.79 12.43
C MET A 710 -9.74 -98.99 13.05
N LYS A 711 -8.53 -98.78 13.60
CA LYS A 711 -7.74 -99.84 14.26
C LYS A 711 -8.33 -100.39 15.56
N LEU A 712 -9.32 -99.72 16.14
CA LEU A 712 -10.08 -100.19 17.30
C LEU A 712 -11.34 -100.97 16.90
N ARG A 713 -11.84 -100.80 15.67
CA ARG A 713 -13.03 -101.50 15.16
C ARG A 713 -12.71 -102.85 14.53
N ASP A 714 -11.48 -103.04 14.02
CA ASP A 714 -10.96 -104.35 13.56
C ASP A 714 -10.34 -105.20 14.70
N ARG A 715 -10.61 -104.86 15.97
CA ARG A 715 -10.12 -105.57 17.17
C ARG A 715 -11.19 -105.79 18.25
N THR A 716 -12.45 -105.74 17.83
CA THR A 716 -13.66 -106.12 18.58
C THR A 716 -14.52 -106.96 17.67
#